data_AF-A0AAU2C3J9-F1
#
_entry.id   AF-A0AAU2C3J9-F1
#
_cell.length_a   1.000
_cell.length_b   1.000
_cell.length_c   1.000
_cell.angle_alpha   90.00
_cell.angle_beta   90.00
_cell.angle_gamma   90.00
#
_symmetry.space_group_name_H-M   'P 1'
#
loop_
_entity.id
_entity.type
_entity.pdbx_description
1 polymer ?
#
loop_
_entity_poly.entity_id
_entity_poly.type
_entity_poly.pdbx_seq_one_letter_code
_entity_poly.pdbx_strand_id
1 'polypeptide(L)'
;MSITIRPYQEGDAHDIAALYNRHRDNPNPVAGGITGDELERELAERDTGTFLVAVDGGRVVGTFGLFHNTGRRSARAGELIADMFFVAPAYRNGVITGRLFTEAVEWMVQSGCLVLRLTVNPANSVAFKLYRRVGCVSVGRTVPGEDGNVELHNYIPLVLRSVFADLGPEVRSALGGLNSFGTVTEARDDELRSDVRLVDGVRTVDYHLALGEFRITASVDVDRGVVREAEVTGPDGTARALRLTEPPYHVRAPRRPEPHRFGSAGLVCEVDGDDGTLSVLAEGHHGPLFVSTWPSCRADRPAGWREGEPRDLDVVAVENGVRVTERCGEDEVVGTVTLTEGTLRQDFAFTSRPGRIFQTVGLRQGTFVHPDGECHPIGLGLGVRDASEAVAASQVVPAGTELAWRGASWGIGLPVREPVRLIHSALLERGLAAGPDGVARLRTDFRPADARTDPGTGARTEPGTEAGTEAIRPGRTAPKPGAVRRLELTASAAGVTSWKEGTTKVLRSPYPRTRAFGYNPRWSAGLWVTAENSRFGRASGLGWGVAQAAWEEKHPLGLFAPRERIGWELTAPEDTAEPVRADIQAPDSEEEIVLWLTPNTARETTVLLDSAGTRWELGSAGFRQIWATAATVRLADGSWLDCRPADGACAQAELVLRTTPSGLLIGCVSPARRPSAWQLAVHSEPARS
;
A
#
# COMPACT_ATOMS: atom_id res chain seq x y z
N MET A 1 -8.14 39.46 -5.73
CA MET A 1 -8.64 38.53 -6.77
C MET A 1 -9.31 37.37 -6.05
N SER A 2 -10.51 36.93 -6.50
CA SER A 2 -11.32 35.93 -5.80
C SER A 2 -11.06 34.53 -6.33
N ILE A 3 -10.64 33.61 -5.46
CA ILE A 3 -10.55 32.19 -5.80
C ILE A 3 -11.95 31.59 -5.87
N THR A 4 -12.23 30.89 -6.97
CA THR A 4 -13.49 30.17 -7.19
C THR A 4 -13.25 28.66 -7.06
N ILE A 5 -14.15 27.96 -6.37
CA ILE A 5 -14.19 26.50 -6.34
C ILE A 5 -15.40 26.07 -7.16
N ARG A 6 -15.21 25.10 -8.04
CA ARG A 6 -16.27 24.57 -8.90
C ARG A 6 -16.00 23.10 -9.23
N PRO A 7 -17.02 22.36 -9.70
CA PRO A 7 -16.80 21.06 -10.32
C PRO A 7 -15.85 21.14 -11.53
N TYR A 8 -15.20 20.02 -11.79
CA TYR A 8 -14.41 19.73 -12.99
C TYR A 8 -15.23 19.98 -14.26
N GLN A 9 -14.57 20.53 -15.27
CA GLN A 9 -15.11 20.81 -16.59
C GLN A 9 -14.18 20.23 -17.66
N GLU A 10 -14.74 19.95 -18.85
CA GLU A 10 -13.96 19.55 -20.02
C GLU A 10 -12.82 20.55 -20.27
N GLY A 11 -11.59 20.04 -20.43
CA GLY A 11 -10.38 20.83 -20.60
C GLY A 11 -9.57 21.09 -19.32
N ASP A 12 -10.14 20.95 -18.11
CA ASP A 12 -9.40 21.13 -16.85
C ASP A 12 -8.26 20.09 -16.69
N ALA A 13 -8.38 18.92 -17.33
CA ALA A 13 -7.41 17.83 -17.20
C ALA A 13 -5.98 18.26 -17.59
N HIS A 14 -5.83 19.08 -18.62
CA HIS A 14 -4.51 19.58 -19.03
C HIS A 14 -3.87 20.48 -17.97
N ASP A 15 -4.67 21.38 -17.37
CA ASP A 15 -4.21 22.31 -16.34
C ASP A 15 -3.87 21.60 -15.02
N ILE A 16 -4.66 20.57 -14.65
CA ILE A 16 -4.38 19.74 -13.48
C ILE A 16 -3.11 18.90 -13.70
N ALA A 17 -2.95 18.28 -14.87
CA ALA A 17 -1.72 17.57 -15.22
C ALA A 17 -0.49 18.48 -15.14
N ALA A 18 -0.59 19.70 -15.68
CA ALA A 18 0.46 20.72 -15.55
C ALA A 18 0.71 21.13 -14.09
N LEU A 19 -0.32 21.21 -13.25
CA LEU A 19 -0.18 21.46 -11.81
C LEU A 19 0.60 20.34 -11.12
N TYR A 20 0.23 19.08 -11.34
CA TYR A 20 0.89 17.93 -10.71
C TYR A 20 2.33 17.76 -11.17
N ASN A 21 2.60 17.89 -12.47
CA ASN A 21 3.94 17.76 -13.01
C ASN A 21 4.91 18.84 -12.48
N ARG A 22 4.41 20.02 -12.10
CA ARG A 22 5.22 21.09 -11.46
C ARG A 22 5.59 20.79 -10.01
N HIS A 23 4.84 19.94 -9.31
CA HIS A 23 4.96 19.76 -7.87
C HIS A 23 5.28 18.31 -7.52
N ARG A 24 6.50 18.06 -7.04
CA ARG A 24 6.95 16.72 -6.64
C ARG A 24 6.19 16.14 -5.44
N ASP A 25 5.51 17.00 -4.68
CA ASP A 25 4.67 16.62 -3.53
C ASP A 25 3.18 16.50 -3.89
N ASN A 26 2.85 16.39 -5.18
CA ASN A 26 1.51 16.01 -5.61
C ASN A 26 1.15 14.60 -5.08
N PRO A 27 -0.14 14.30 -4.90
CA PRO A 27 -0.57 13.09 -4.19
C PRO A 27 -0.23 11.79 -4.94
N ASN A 28 -0.19 11.82 -6.27
CA ASN A 28 -0.01 10.65 -7.14
C ASN A 28 1.07 10.93 -8.21
N PRO A 29 2.36 11.01 -7.84
CA PRO A 29 3.42 11.47 -8.73
C PRO A 29 3.82 10.41 -9.76
N VAL A 30 3.49 10.63 -11.03
CA VAL A 30 3.85 9.76 -12.17
C VAL A 30 5.30 9.99 -12.60
N ALA A 31 6.07 8.91 -12.74
CA ALA A 31 7.44 9.00 -13.27
C ALA A 31 7.39 9.43 -14.76
N GLY A 32 8.14 10.48 -15.10
CA GLY A 32 8.04 11.15 -16.41
C GLY A 32 6.88 12.15 -16.53
N GLY A 33 6.01 12.26 -15.51
CA GLY A 33 4.82 13.12 -15.50
C GLY A 33 3.58 12.45 -16.08
N ILE A 34 2.41 13.05 -15.82
CA ILE A 34 1.11 12.63 -16.35
C ILE A 34 0.63 13.59 -17.44
N THR A 35 0.01 13.07 -18.49
CA THR A 35 -0.62 13.88 -19.55
C THR A 35 -2.08 14.23 -19.21
N GLY A 36 -2.65 15.21 -19.92
CA GLY A 36 -4.08 15.55 -19.78
C GLY A 36 -4.99 14.38 -20.11
N ASP A 37 -4.72 13.67 -21.20
CA ASP A 37 -5.49 12.50 -21.65
C ASP A 37 -5.41 11.33 -20.67
N GLU A 38 -4.22 11.09 -20.07
CA GLU A 38 -4.05 10.10 -19.01
C GLU A 38 -4.83 10.51 -17.75
N LEU A 39 -4.84 11.79 -17.38
CA LEU A 39 -5.62 12.26 -16.24
C LEU A 39 -7.13 12.14 -16.48
N GLU A 40 -7.63 12.57 -17.64
CA GLU A 40 -9.04 12.45 -17.99
C GLU A 40 -9.50 10.99 -17.96
N ARG A 41 -8.67 10.10 -18.50
CA ARG A 41 -8.88 8.66 -18.40
C ARG A 41 -8.88 8.20 -16.94
N GLU A 42 -7.92 8.61 -16.12
CA GLU A 42 -7.87 8.24 -14.70
C GLU A 42 -9.16 8.63 -13.97
N LEU A 43 -9.69 9.83 -14.21
CA LEU A 43 -10.94 10.29 -13.61
C LEU A 43 -12.14 9.45 -14.06
N ALA A 44 -12.23 9.12 -15.36
CA ALA A 44 -13.30 8.27 -15.88
C ALA A 44 -13.22 6.84 -15.32
N GLU A 45 -12.01 6.29 -15.25
CA GLU A 45 -11.76 4.90 -14.86
C GLU A 45 -11.90 4.64 -13.35
N ARG A 46 -11.88 5.69 -12.54
CA ARG A 46 -12.08 5.65 -11.08
C ARG A 46 -13.54 5.77 -10.65
N ASP A 47 -14.46 5.95 -11.60
CA ASP A 47 -15.88 6.24 -11.35
C ASP A 47 -16.02 7.43 -10.38
N THR A 48 -15.68 8.60 -10.91
CA THR A 48 -15.64 9.87 -10.16
C THR A 48 -17.06 10.32 -9.80
N GLY A 49 -17.36 10.35 -8.50
CA GLY A 49 -18.61 10.94 -8.01
C GLY A 49 -18.61 12.47 -8.19
N THR A 50 -17.54 13.13 -7.73
CA THR A 50 -17.29 14.55 -8.01
C THR A 50 -15.79 14.84 -7.96
N PHE A 51 -15.37 15.81 -8.76
CA PHE A 51 -14.01 16.33 -8.73
C PHE A 51 -14.08 17.85 -8.70
N LEU A 52 -13.52 18.45 -7.65
CA LEU A 52 -13.54 19.89 -7.45
C LEU A 52 -12.20 20.49 -7.86
N VAL A 53 -12.25 21.65 -8.50
CA VAL A 53 -11.07 22.46 -8.84
C VAL A 53 -11.17 23.84 -8.19
N ALA A 54 -10.06 24.29 -7.62
CA ALA A 54 -9.88 25.67 -7.16
C ALA A 54 -9.14 26.46 -8.22
N VAL A 55 -9.74 27.55 -8.69
CA VAL A 55 -9.24 28.37 -9.80
C VAL A 55 -8.94 29.79 -9.33
N ASP A 56 -7.74 30.28 -9.65
CA ASP A 56 -7.30 31.65 -9.42
C ASP A 56 -6.79 32.26 -10.72
N GLY A 57 -7.42 33.35 -11.17
CA GLY A 57 -7.05 34.01 -12.43
C GLY A 57 -7.11 33.10 -13.67
N GLY A 58 -8.04 32.13 -13.69
CA GLY A 58 -8.17 31.13 -14.76
C GLY A 58 -7.22 29.93 -14.64
N ARG A 59 -6.33 29.90 -13.65
CA ARG A 59 -5.38 28.80 -13.42
C ARG A 59 -5.87 27.88 -12.32
N VAL A 60 -5.83 26.56 -12.54
CA VAL A 60 -6.05 25.57 -11.48
C VAL A 60 -4.92 25.63 -10.44
N VAL A 61 -5.28 25.84 -9.18
CA VAL A 61 -4.36 25.97 -8.04
C VAL A 61 -4.64 24.96 -6.92
N GLY A 62 -5.72 24.20 -7.03
CA GLY A 62 -6.00 23.08 -6.13
C GLY A 62 -7.09 22.15 -6.67
N THR A 63 -7.14 20.95 -6.11
CA THR A 63 -8.01 19.85 -6.53
C THR A 63 -8.52 19.07 -5.33
N PHE A 64 -9.70 18.46 -5.46
CA PHE A 64 -10.22 17.47 -4.52
C PHE A 64 -11.14 16.47 -5.24
N GLY A 65 -10.74 15.21 -5.33
CA GLY A 65 -11.52 14.16 -5.99
C GLY A 65 -12.19 13.22 -5.01
N LEU A 66 -13.44 12.86 -5.30
CA LEU A 66 -14.21 11.82 -4.62
C LEU A 66 -14.54 10.70 -5.61
N PHE A 67 -14.09 9.49 -5.30
CA PHE A 67 -14.11 8.35 -6.24
C PHE A 67 -14.78 7.12 -5.63
N HIS A 68 -15.45 6.33 -6.47
CA HIS A 68 -15.87 4.99 -6.08
C HIS A 68 -14.72 3.98 -6.14
N ASN A 69 -13.68 4.25 -6.93
CA ASN A 69 -12.50 3.40 -7.04
C ASN A 69 -11.20 4.22 -7.12
N THR A 70 -10.10 3.71 -6.58
CA THR A 70 -8.76 4.34 -6.65
C THR A 70 -7.73 3.50 -7.41
N GLY A 71 -8.19 2.50 -8.17
CA GLY A 71 -7.43 1.33 -8.62
C GLY A 71 -7.16 0.34 -7.48
N ARG A 72 -6.64 0.84 -6.35
CA ARG A 72 -6.25 0.05 -5.18
C ARG A 72 -7.43 -0.49 -4.41
N ARG A 73 -8.45 0.35 -4.22
CA ARG A 73 -9.58 0.11 -3.31
C ARG A 73 -10.88 0.49 -3.98
N SER A 74 -11.90 -0.30 -3.73
CA SER A 74 -13.29 0.00 -4.08
C SER A 74 -14.04 0.50 -2.84
N ALA A 75 -14.78 1.59 -2.99
CA ALA A 75 -15.69 2.10 -1.98
C ALA A 75 -16.91 1.17 -1.87
N ARG A 76 -17.46 0.99 -0.66
CA ARG A 76 -18.71 0.23 -0.48
C ARG A 76 -19.90 1.09 -0.89
N ALA A 77 -21.06 0.47 -1.05
CA ALA A 77 -22.33 1.20 -1.19
C ALA A 77 -22.50 2.29 -0.11
N GLY A 78 -22.77 3.52 -0.54
CA GLY A 78 -22.90 4.69 0.35
C GLY A 78 -21.58 5.34 0.76
N GLU A 79 -20.43 4.83 0.30
CA GLU A 79 -19.11 5.40 0.58
C GLU A 79 -18.47 6.01 -0.66
N LEU A 80 -17.57 6.97 -0.45
CA LEU A 80 -16.63 7.46 -1.46
C LEU A 80 -15.24 7.56 -0.87
N ILE A 81 -14.22 7.40 -1.72
CA ILE A 81 -12.82 7.56 -1.36
C ILE A 81 -12.33 8.91 -1.87
N ALA A 82 -11.91 9.76 -0.96
CA ALA A 82 -11.19 10.99 -1.23
C ALA A 82 -9.75 10.68 -1.64
N ASP A 83 -9.37 11.15 -2.82
CA ASP A 83 -7.99 11.12 -3.31
C ASP A 83 -7.72 12.37 -4.16
N MET A 84 -6.49 12.56 -4.63
CA MET A 84 -6.12 13.68 -5.50
C MET A 84 -6.39 15.06 -4.87
N PHE A 85 -6.39 15.11 -3.52
CA PHE A 85 -6.44 16.35 -2.77
C PHE A 85 -5.08 17.04 -2.84
N PHE A 86 -5.03 18.20 -3.50
CA PHE A 86 -3.80 18.97 -3.62
C PHE A 86 -4.10 20.46 -3.64
N VAL A 87 -3.25 21.24 -2.97
CA VAL A 87 -3.27 22.70 -3.03
C VAL A 87 -1.84 23.17 -3.28
N ALA A 88 -1.67 24.01 -4.29
CA ALA A 88 -0.37 24.57 -4.65
C ALA A 88 0.27 25.27 -3.43
N PRO A 89 1.59 25.14 -3.19
CA PRO A 89 2.25 25.62 -1.97
C PRO A 89 1.94 27.08 -1.59
N ALA A 90 1.83 27.97 -2.58
CA ALA A 90 1.52 29.38 -2.37
C ALA A 90 0.14 29.65 -1.75
N TYR A 91 -0.76 28.67 -1.76
CA TYR A 91 -2.16 28.81 -1.36
C TYR A 91 -2.53 28.00 -0.09
N ARG A 92 -1.62 27.19 0.45
CA ARG A 92 -1.89 26.24 1.55
C ARG A 92 -2.31 26.88 2.87
N ASN A 93 -1.86 28.10 3.13
CA ASN A 93 -2.20 28.86 4.34
C ASN A 93 -3.47 29.72 4.19
N GLY A 94 -4.20 29.56 3.08
CA GLY A 94 -5.44 30.26 2.81
C GLY A 94 -6.69 29.46 3.17
N VAL A 95 -7.85 29.97 2.77
CA VAL A 95 -9.17 29.36 3.01
C VAL A 95 -9.53 28.22 2.05
N ILE A 96 -8.74 28.00 0.99
CA ILE A 96 -9.06 27.06 -0.10
C ILE A 96 -9.29 25.66 0.42
N THR A 97 -8.40 25.18 1.29
CA THR A 97 -8.48 23.83 1.87
C THR A 97 -9.81 23.59 2.58
N GLY A 98 -10.20 24.50 3.47
CA GLY A 98 -11.47 24.39 4.21
C GLY A 98 -12.68 24.43 3.30
N ARG A 99 -12.66 25.33 2.30
CA ARG A 99 -13.75 25.44 1.32
C ARG A 99 -13.89 24.20 0.44
N LEU A 100 -12.79 23.62 -0.05
CA LEU A 100 -12.83 22.36 -0.81
C LEU A 100 -13.49 21.24 -0.01
N PHE A 101 -13.17 21.12 1.28
CA PHE A 101 -13.83 20.16 2.18
C PHE A 101 -15.31 20.43 2.39
N THR A 102 -15.70 21.70 2.57
CA THR A 102 -17.11 22.07 2.71
C THR A 102 -17.91 21.70 1.48
N GLU A 103 -17.47 22.13 0.30
CA GLU A 103 -18.14 21.83 -0.98
C GLU A 103 -18.25 20.31 -1.22
N ALA A 104 -17.22 19.55 -0.88
CA ALA A 104 -17.23 18.08 -0.99
C ALA A 104 -18.26 17.44 -0.04
N VAL A 105 -18.31 17.84 1.23
CA VAL A 105 -19.26 17.29 2.21
C VAL A 105 -20.69 17.70 1.87
N GLU A 106 -20.93 18.94 1.46
CA GLU A 106 -22.25 19.40 1.01
C GLU A 106 -22.74 18.59 -0.18
N TRP A 107 -21.88 18.37 -1.18
CA TRP A 107 -22.19 17.52 -2.32
C TRP A 107 -22.51 16.09 -1.88
N MET A 108 -21.74 15.50 -0.95
CA MET A 108 -21.98 14.14 -0.45
C MET A 108 -23.33 14.02 0.27
N VAL A 109 -23.70 15.00 1.09
CA VAL A 109 -25.01 15.03 1.77
C VAL A 109 -26.14 15.06 0.75
N GLN A 110 -26.00 15.84 -0.32
CA GLN A 110 -27.00 15.97 -1.39
C GLN A 110 -27.09 14.72 -2.28
N SER A 111 -25.96 14.11 -2.62
CA SER A 111 -25.91 12.89 -3.46
C SER A 111 -26.31 11.62 -2.71
N GLY A 112 -26.37 11.71 -1.37
CA GLY A 112 -26.72 10.59 -0.52
C GLY A 112 -25.55 9.65 -0.21
N CYS A 113 -24.32 10.13 -0.36
CA CYS A 113 -23.13 9.47 0.17
C CYS A 113 -23.02 9.72 1.68
N LEU A 114 -22.76 8.66 2.43
CA LEU A 114 -22.85 8.63 3.89
C LEU A 114 -21.47 8.73 4.56
N VAL A 115 -20.44 8.17 3.93
CA VAL A 115 -19.10 8.08 4.52
C VAL A 115 -18.05 8.50 3.52
N LEU A 116 -17.17 9.42 3.94
CA LEU A 116 -15.97 9.76 3.19
C LEU A 116 -14.80 8.96 3.76
N ARG A 117 -14.16 8.15 2.94
CA ARG A 117 -12.91 7.45 3.26
C ARG A 117 -11.75 8.22 2.65
N LEU A 118 -10.61 8.28 3.31
CA LEU A 118 -9.40 8.84 2.71
C LEU A 118 -8.17 8.14 3.26
N THR A 119 -7.06 8.25 2.53
CA THR A 119 -5.77 7.74 3.00
C THR A 119 -4.78 8.87 3.15
N VAL A 120 -3.89 8.77 4.13
CA VAL A 120 -2.89 9.81 4.40
C VAL A 120 -1.60 9.20 4.92
N ASN A 121 -0.46 9.72 4.45
CA ASN A 121 0.83 9.42 5.05
C ASN A 121 0.84 10.02 6.48
N PRO A 122 0.93 9.21 7.55
CA PRO A 122 0.93 9.74 8.91
C PRO A 122 2.16 10.60 9.22
N ALA A 123 3.24 10.49 8.45
CA ALA A 123 4.40 11.37 8.54
C ALA A 123 4.15 12.77 7.92
N ASN A 124 3.15 12.92 7.04
CA ASN A 124 2.67 14.22 6.59
C ASN A 124 1.75 14.82 7.67
N SER A 125 2.37 15.29 8.75
CA SER A 125 1.66 15.80 9.92
C SER A 125 0.73 16.96 9.59
N VAL A 126 1.01 17.76 8.57
CA VAL A 126 0.14 18.87 8.15
C VAL A 126 -1.19 18.32 7.60
N ALA A 127 -1.14 17.38 6.66
CA ALA A 127 -2.34 16.77 6.08
C ALA A 127 -3.10 15.91 7.10
N PHE A 128 -2.38 15.12 7.91
CA PHE A 128 -2.99 14.32 8.97
C PHE A 128 -3.79 15.19 9.94
N LYS A 129 -3.17 16.23 10.51
CA LYS A 129 -3.82 17.20 11.42
C LYS A 129 -5.03 17.88 10.78
N LEU A 130 -4.93 18.24 9.50
CA LEU A 130 -6.03 18.82 8.76
C LEU A 130 -7.22 17.86 8.71
N TYR A 131 -7.01 16.61 8.31
CA TYR A 131 -8.08 15.62 8.21
C TYR A 131 -8.73 15.35 9.57
N ARG A 132 -7.93 15.25 10.64
CA ARG A 132 -8.43 15.15 12.03
C ARG A 132 -9.32 16.34 12.39
N ARG A 133 -8.91 17.56 12.03
CA ARG A 133 -9.65 18.80 12.28
C ARG A 133 -10.95 18.93 11.49
N VAL A 134 -11.09 18.29 10.33
CA VAL A 134 -12.35 18.31 9.56
C VAL A 134 -13.27 17.14 9.91
N GLY A 135 -12.97 16.42 11.00
CA GLY A 135 -13.81 15.36 11.56
C GLY A 135 -13.41 13.94 11.18
N CYS A 136 -12.30 13.73 10.47
CA CYS A 136 -11.90 12.37 10.11
C CYS A 136 -11.38 11.58 11.33
N VAL A 137 -11.80 10.31 11.40
CA VAL A 137 -11.51 9.37 12.47
C VAL A 137 -10.76 8.14 11.97
N SER A 138 -9.91 7.59 12.81
CA SER A 138 -9.23 6.32 12.61
C SER A 138 -10.11 5.18 13.13
N VAL A 139 -10.74 4.44 12.21
CA VAL A 139 -11.65 3.33 12.53
C VAL A 139 -10.93 1.98 12.59
N GLY A 140 -9.85 1.84 11.81
CA GLY A 140 -9.16 0.56 11.61
C GLY A 140 -7.66 0.66 11.83
N ARG A 141 -6.92 0.26 10.79
CA ARG A 141 -5.47 0.36 10.58
C ARG A 141 -4.83 1.64 11.15
N THR A 142 -4.30 1.65 12.38
CA THR A 142 -3.52 2.82 12.86
C THR A 142 -2.07 2.78 12.40
N VAL A 143 -1.60 1.72 11.74
CA VAL A 143 -0.24 1.66 11.19
C VAL A 143 -0.28 1.70 9.67
N PRO A 144 0.61 2.48 9.04
CA PRO A 144 0.68 2.57 7.59
C PRO A 144 0.92 1.20 6.96
N GLY A 145 0.13 0.89 5.92
CA GLY A 145 0.31 -0.32 5.11
C GLY A 145 1.46 -0.20 4.10
N GLU A 146 1.50 -1.08 3.11
CA GLU A 146 2.56 -1.11 2.10
C GLU A 146 2.68 0.17 1.28
N ASP A 147 1.56 0.87 1.01
CA ASP A 147 1.58 2.18 0.32
C ASP A 147 2.07 3.31 1.23
N GLY A 148 2.19 3.04 2.54
CA GLY A 148 2.63 3.99 3.54
C GLY A 148 1.51 4.82 4.14
N ASN A 149 0.26 4.60 3.74
CA ASN A 149 -0.84 5.42 4.23
C ASN A 149 -1.64 4.71 5.33
N VAL A 150 -2.24 5.51 6.21
CA VAL A 150 -3.31 5.10 7.12
C VAL A 150 -4.65 5.57 6.58
N GLU A 151 -5.70 4.84 6.90
CA GLU A 151 -7.05 5.13 6.43
C GLU A 151 -7.87 5.86 7.49
N LEU A 152 -8.49 6.98 7.10
CA LEU A 152 -9.38 7.76 7.93
C LEU A 152 -10.78 7.80 7.32
N HIS A 153 -11.79 7.94 8.17
CA HIS A 153 -13.20 7.95 7.80
C HIS A 153 -13.86 9.23 8.31
N ASN A 154 -14.79 9.80 7.56
CA ASN A 154 -15.61 10.92 8.01
C ASN A 154 -17.09 10.52 7.91
N TYR A 155 -17.75 10.47 9.06
CA TYR A 155 -19.16 10.10 9.18
C TYR A 155 -20.08 11.32 9.34
N ILE A 156 -19.57 12.55 9.19
CA ILE A 156 -20.41 13.76 9.22
C ILE A 156 -21.53 13.71 8.18
N PRO A 157 -21.32 13.26 6.92
CA PRO A 157 -22.42 13.16 5.96
C PRO A 157 -23.54 12.23 6.45
N LEU A 158 -23.20 11.06 7.02
CA LEU A 158 -24.14 10.15 7.67
C LEU A 158 -24.90 10.82 8.81
N VAL A 159 -24.18 11.47 9.74
CA VAL A 159 -24.79 12.17 10.89
C VAL A 159 -25.78 13.22 10.42
N LEU A 160 -25.37 14.12 9.52
CA LEU A 160 -26.22 15.19 9.01
C LEU A 160 -27.45 14.62 8.32
N ARG A 161 -27.30 13.60 7.46
CA ARG A 161 -28.42 13.00 6.75
C ARG A 161 -29.42 12.32 7.69
N SER A 162 -28.95 11.66 8.74
CA SER A 162 -29.82 10.99 9.71
C SER A 162 -30.63 11.97 10.56
N VAL A 163 -30.13 13.20 10.81
CA VAL A 163 -30.81 14.15 11.69
C VAL A 163 -31.53 15.29 10.97
N PHE A 164 -31.20 15.58 9.71
CA PHE A 164 -31.64 16.79 9.00
C PHE A 164 -33.17 17.01 9.03
N ALA A 165 -33.94 15.92 8.89
CA ALA A 165 -35.40 15.96 8.89
C ALA A 165 -36.02 16.45 10.22
N ASP A 166 -35.34 16.24 11.36
CA ASP A 166 -35.82 16.62 12.71
C ASP A 166 -35.16 17.91 13.25
N LEU A 167 -34.28 18.54 12.46
CA LEU A 167 -33.70 19.85 12.79
C LEU A 167 -34.73 20.98 12.59
N GLY A 168 -34.77 21.92 13.54
CA GLY A 168 -35.58 23.15 13.45
C GLY A 168 -35.01 24.16 12.43
N PRO A 169 -35.80 25.15 11.98
CA PRO A 169 -35.39 26.12 10.95
C PRO A 169 -34.10 26.88 11.28
N GLU A 170 -33.91 27.27 12.54
CA GLU A 170 -32.74 28.02 12.99
C GLU A 170 -31.45 27.19 12.88
N VAL A 171 -31.49 25.93 13.31
CA VAL A 171 -30.35 25.00 13.22
C VAL A 171 -30.01 24.69 11.76
N ARG A 172 -31.04 24.53 10.90
CA ARG A 172 -30.83 24.37 9.46
C ARG A 172 -30.19 25.60 8.82
N SER A 173 -30.60 26.80 9.24
CA SER A 173 -29.98 28.04 8.78
C SER A 173 -28.52 28.16 9.24
N ALA A 174 -28.22 27.78 10.48
CA ALA A 174 -26.86 27.76 11.01
C ALA A 174 -25.97 26.76 10.25
N LEU A 175 -26.51 25.58 9.91
CA LEU A 175 -25.84 24.58 9.09
C LEU A 175 -25.55 25.11 7.66
N GLY A 176 -26.49 25.82 7.05
CA GLY A 176 -26.31 26.43 5.72
C GLY A 176 -25.35 27.62 5.69
N GLY A 177 -24.97 28.17 6.84
CA GLY A 177 -23.99 29.25 6.97
C GLY A 177 -22.55 28.79 7.18
N LEU A 178 -22.27 27.48 7.14
CA LEU A 178 -20.95 26.92 7.41
C LEU A 178 -19.97 27.21 6.26
N ASN A 179 -18.94 28.01 6.55
CA ASN A 179 -17.87 28.29 5.58
C ASN A 179 -16.70 27.30 5.65
N SER A 180 -16.64 26.44 6.68
CA SER A 180 -15.58 25.44 6.90
C SER A 180 -16.01 24.42 7.96
N PHE A 181 -15.92 23.11 7.66
CA PHE A 181 -16.11 22.07 8.68
C PHE A 181 -14.98 22.02 9.73
N GLY A 182 -13.80 22.58 9.41
CA GLY A 182 -12.65 22.59 10.32
C GLY A 182 -12.84 23.46 11.58
N THR A 183 -13.88 24.29 11.61
CA THR A 183 -14.28 25.10 12.78
C THR A 183 -15.51 24.55 13.50
N VAL A 184 -16.08 23.46 12.97
CA VAL A 184 -17.33 22.86 13.44
C VAL A 184 -17.04 21.66 14.32
N THR A 185 -16.01 20.87 14.04
CA THR A 185 -15.74 19.67 14.84
C THR A 185 -14.88 20.00 16.06
N GLU A 186 -15.17 19.38 17.20
CA GLU A 186 -14.23 19.39 18.33
C GLU A 186 -12.86 18.84 17.87
N ALA A 187 -11.79 19.54 18.23
CA ALA A 187 -10.45 19.19 17.79
C ALA A 187 -10.06 17.83 18.34
N ARG A 188 -9.84 16.88 17.44
CA ARG A 188 -9.26 15.58 17.80
C ARG A 188 -7.76 15.70 17.99
N ASP A 189 -7.19 14.82 18.81
CA ASP A 189 -5.75 14.73 18.93
C ASP A 189 -5.09 14.27 17.61
N ASP A 190 -3.79 14.52 17.55
CA ASP A 190 -2.94 14.15 16.42
C ASP A 190 -2.27 12.79 16.64
N GLU A 191 -2.80 11.96 17.56
CA GLU A 191 -2.22 10.66 17.87
C GLU A 191 -2.70 9.61 16.87
N LEU A 192 -1.77 8.72 16.50
CA LEU A 192 -2.03 7.63 15.58
C LEU A 192 -2.63 6.44 16.34
N ARG A 193 -3.87 6.61 16.81
CA ARG A 193 -4.63 5.61 17.59
C ARG A 193 -6.06 5.51 17.07
N SER A 194 -6.73 4.42 17.41
CA SER A 194 -8.13 4.22 17.06
C SER A 194 -9.01 5.21 17.83
N ASP A 195 -9.96 5.85 17.15
CA ASP A 195 -11.01 6.65 17.80
C ASP A 195 -12.22 5.81 18.22
N VAL A 196 -12.22 4.52 17.88
CA VAL A 196 -13.33 3.61 18.16
C VAL A 196 -13.32 3.21 19.62
N ARG A 197 -14.46 3.39 20.28
CA ARG A 197 -14.76 2.84 21.61
C ARG A 197 -15.78 1.71 21.50
N LEU A 198 -15.72 0.75 22.42
CA LEU A 198 -16.75 -0.28 22.55
C LEU A 198 -17.83 0.20 23.52
N VAL A 199 -19.09 0.22 23.06
CA VAL A 199 -20.26 0.65 23.82
C VAL A 199 -21.34 -0.40 23.65
N ASP A 200 -21.62 -1.15 24.70
CA ASP A 200 -22.55 -2.32 24.66
C ASP A 200 -22.15 -3.35 23.58
N GLY A 201 -20.85 -3.57 23.40
CA GLY A 201 -20.31 -4.47 22.38
C GLY A 201 -20.30 -3.91 20.96
N VAL A 202 -20.78 -2.68 20.74
CA VAL A 202 -20.78 -2.02 19.42
C VAL A 202 -19.57 -1.11 19.29
N ARG A 203 -18.88 -1.18 18.15
CA ARG A 203 -17.79 -0.27 17.78
C ARG A 203 -18.38 1.09 17.44
N THR A 204 -18.14 2.07 18.30
CA THR A 204 -18.79 3.39 18.25
C THR A 204 -17.76 4.52 18.16
N VAL A 205 -18.10 5.56 17.40
CA VAL A 205 -17.36 6.84 17.34
C VAL A 205 -18.32 7.99 17.63
N ASP A 206 -17.91 8.95 18.44
CA ASP A 206 -18.72 10.12 18.78
C ASP A 206 -18.30 11.34 18.00
N TYR A 207 -19.27 12.16 17.58
CA TYR A 207 -19.07 13.44 16.92
C TYR A 207 -19.67 14.58 17.73
N HIS A 208 -18.97 15.70 17.74
CA HIS A 208 -19.43 16.98 18.28
C HIS A 208 -19.30 18.04 17.19
N LEU A 209 -20.43 18.58 16.73
CA LEU A 209 -20.53 19.56 15.64
C LEU A 209 -21.06 20.89 16.18
N ALA A 210 -20.23 21.92 16.23
CA ALA A 210 -20.57 23.28 16.60
C ALA A 210 -21.10 24.07 15.39
N LEU A 211 -22.37 24.47 15.45
CA LEU A 211 -23.10 25.18 14.40
C LEU A 211 -23.48 26.58 14.89
N GLY A 212 -22.50 27.48 14.95
CA GLY A 212 -22.70 28.80 15.58
C GLY A 212 -22.99 28.66 17.07
N GLU A 213 -24.18 29.08 17.50
CA GLU A 213 -24.62 28.94 18.90
C GLU A 213 -25.27 27.57 19.21
N PHE A 214 -25.46 26.73 18.21
CA PHE A 214 -25.99 25.37 18.37
C PHE A 214 -24.86 24.33 18.41
N ARG A 215 -25.14 23.18 19.02
CA ARG A 215 -24.24 22.02 19.00
C ARG A 215 -25.02 20.76 18.67
N ILE A 216 -24.51 19.92 17.78
CA ILE A 216 -25.02 18.56 17.56
C ILE A 216 -24.01 17.58 18.13
N THR A 217 -24.47 16.64 18.95
CA THR A 217 -23.69 15.48 19.38
C THR A 217 -24.31 14.22 18.74
N ALA A 218 -23.48 13.28 18.32
CA ALA A 218 -23.95 12.04 17.70
C ALA A 218 -23.00 10.88 17.97
N SER A 219 -23.55 9.67 18.12
CA SER A 219 -22.79 8.42 18.22
C SER A 219 -23.05 7.54 17.00
N VAL A 220 -22.00 7.01 16.38
CA VAL A 220 -22.07 6.26 15.12
C VAL A 220 -21.58 4.84 15.34
N ASP A 221 -22.40 3.85 14.95
CA ASP A 221 -21.98 2.46 14.78
C ASP A 221 -21.18 2.36 13.47
N VAL A 222 -19.87 2.14 13.59
CA VAL A 222 -18.96 2.15 12.44
C VAL A 222 -19.01 0.87 11.61
N ASP A 223 -19.52 -0.23 12.19
CA ASP A 223 -19.61 -1.52 11.50
C ASP A 223 -20.89 -1.59 10.66
N ARG A 224 -22.00 -1.06 11.20
CA ARG A 224 -23.30 -1.01 10.49
C ARG A 224 -23.47 0.25 9.63
N GLY A 225 -22.68 1.30 9.90
CA GLY A 225 -22.78 2.58 9.22
C GLY A 225 -24.08 3.33 9.55
N VAL A 226 -24.49 3.32 10.82
CA VAL A 226 -25.73 3.99 11.28
C VAL A 226 -25.47 4.90 12.47
N VAL A 227 -26.25 5.98 12.59
CA VAL A 227 -26.28 6.81 13.81
C VAL A 227 -27.10 6.07 14.86
N ARG A 228 -26.55 5.91 16.07
CA ARG A 228 -27.24 5.27 17.20
C ARG A 228 -28.07 6.29 17.98
N GLU A 229 -27.46 7.41 18.30
CA GLU A 229 -28.06 8.49 19.10
C GLU A 229 -27.57 9.84 18.56
N ALA A 230 -28.43 10.86 18.60
CA ALA A 230 -28.03 12.22 18.35
C ALA A 230 -28.85 13.22 19.17
N GLU A 231 -28.24 14.34 19.52
CA GLU A 231 -28.84 15.41 20.31
C GLU A 231 -28.45 16.77 19.72
N VAL A 232 -29.35 17.76 19.82
CA VAL A 232 -29.04 19.17 19.58
C VAL A 232 -29.11 19.95 20.89
N THR A 233 -28.07 20.75 21.16
CA THR A 233 -28.02 21.72 22.26
C THR A 233 -28.19 23.13 21.69
N GLY A 234 -29.13 23.90 22.25
CA GLY A 234 -29.38 25.29 21.90
C GLY A 234 -28.45 26.29 22.60
N PRO A 235 -28.56 27.59 22.26
CA PRO A 235 -27.79 28.68 22.89
C PRO A 235 -28.07 28.83 24.40
N ASP A 236 -29.25 28.41 24.83
CA ASP A 236 -29.68 28.38 26.24
C ASP A 236 -29.11 27.19 27.02
N GLY A 237 -28.34 26.31 26.36
CA GLY A 237 -27.80 25.09 26.93
C GLY A 237 -28.81 23.94 27.00
N THR A 238 -30.05 24.13 26.51
CA THR A 238 -31.07 23.07 26.53
C THR A 238 -30.75 22.01 25.48
N ALA A 239 -30.68 20.77 25.93
CA ALA A 239 -30.45 19.57 25.15
C ALA A 239 -31.76 18.92 24.68
N ARG A 240 -31.85 18.54 23.40
CA ARG A 240 -32.99 17.81 22.83
C ARG A 240 -32.53 16.64 21.96
N ALA A 241 -32.97 15.44 22.30
CA ALA A 241 -32.77 14.25 21.47
C ALA A 241 -33.42 14.43 20.08
N LEU A 242 -32.69 14.01 19.05
CA LEU A 242 -33.12 14.09 17.66
C LEU A 242 -33.71 12.76 17.19
N ARG A 243 -34.79 12.82 16.42
CA ARG A 243 -35.31 11.63 15.73
C ARG A 243 -34.42 11.28 14.54
N LEU A 244 -33.93 10.04 14.53
CA LEU A 244 -33.03 9.54 13.51
C LEU A 244 -33.81 8.96 12.34
N THR A 245 -33.40 9.33 11.12
CA THR A 245 -33.83 8.68 9.89
C THR A 245 -32.80 7.63 9.51
N GLU A 246 -33.26 6.41 9.25
CA GLU A 246 -32.39 5.32 8.80
C GLU A 246 -31.92 5.60 7.37
N PRO A 247 -30.60 5.51 7.09
CA PRO A 247 -30.09 5.72 5.76
C PRO A 247 -30.54 4.61 4.79
N PRO A 248 -30.61 4.89 3.48
CA PRO A 248 -31.10 3.93 2.48
C PRO A 248 -30.14 2.76 2.18
N TYR A 249 -28.93 2.79 2.74
CA TYR A 249 -27.88 1.79 2.50
C TYR A 249 -27.37 1.22 3.81
N HIS A 250 -27.20 -0.10 3.86
CA HIS A 250 -26.50 -0.79 4.94
C HIS A 250 -25.09 -1.13 4.50
N VAL A 251 -24.10 -0.79 5.33
CA VAL A 251 -22.72 -1.23 5.13
C VAL A 251 -22.71 -2.75 5.27
N ARG A 252 -22.39 -3.46 4.18
CA ARG A 252 -22.28 -4.92 4.21
C ARG A 252 -21.00 -5.31 4.95
N ALA A 253 -21.16 -6.05 6.04
CA ALA A 253 -20.04 -6.71 6.68
C ALA A 253 -19.54 -7.88 5.80
N PRO A 254 -18.21 -8.09 5.70
CA PRO A 254 -17.67 -9.32 5.11
C PRO A 254 -18.23 -10.55 5.83
N ARG A 255 -18.70 -11.55 5.10
CA ARG A 255 -19.25 -12.79 5.68
C ARG A 255 -18.16 -13.77 6.06
N ARG A 256 -16.96 -13.60 5.48
CA ARG A 256 -15.78 -14.45 5.63
C ARG A 256 -16.11 -15.93 5.46
N PRO A 257 -16.78 -16.32 4.34
CA PRO A 257 -16.99 -17.73 4.06
C PRO A 257 -15.63 -18.43 3.92
N GLU A 258 -15.60 -19.73 4.21
CA GLU A 258 -14.39 -20.52 3.92
C GLU A 258 -14.07 -20.45 2.42
N PRO A 259 -12.82 -20.15 2.02
CA PRO A 259 -12.44 -20.09 0.62
C PRO A 259 -12.67 -21.43 -0.08
N HIS A 260 -13.15 -21.38 -1.33
CA HIS A 260 -13.24 -22.57 -2.16
C HIS A 260 -11.86 -22.95 -2.69
N ARG A 261 -11.47 -24.21 -2.50
CA ARG A 261 -10.13 -24.71 -2.85
C ARG A 261 -10.18 -25.83 -3.89
N PHE A 262 -9.30 -25.75 -4.88
CA PHE A 262 -9.07 -26.79 -5.88
C PHE A 262 -7.61 -26.77 -6.31
N GLY A 263 -7.06 -27.87 -6.80
CA GLY A 263 -5.63 -27.95 -7.08
C GLY A 263 -5.25 -28.97 -8.14
N SER A 264 -4.08 -28.76 -8.72
CA SER A 264 -3.47 -29.65 -9.72
C SER A 264 -1.95 -29.48 -9.67
N ALA A 265 -1.19 -30.57 -9.79
CA ALA A 265 0.28 -30.55 -9.93
C ALA A 265 1.04 -29.68 -8.89
N GLY A 266 0.71 -29.81 -7.60
CA GLY A 266 1.40 -29.07 -6.51
C GLY A 266 0.98 -27.61 -6.37
N LEU A 267 0.00 -27.16 -7.15
CA LEU A 267 -0.63 -25.85 -7.06
C LEU A 267 -2.02 -25.96 -6.43
N VAL A 268 -2.39 -24.96 -5.64
CA VAL A 268 -3.71 -24.82 -5.02
C VAL A 268 -4.28 -23.46 -5.39
N CYS A 269 -5.45 -23.43 -6.00
CA CYS A 269 -6.25 -22.24 -6.18
C CYS A 269 -7.20 -22.07 -5.00
N GLU A 270 -7.28 -20.86 -4.46
CA GLU A 270 -8.27 -20.44 -3.47
C GLU A 270 -9.10 -19.28 -4.03
N VAL A 271 -10.42 -19.41 -3.99
CA VAL A 271 -11.36 -18.33 -4.34
C VAL A 271 -12.01 -17.80 -3.07
N ASP A 272 -11.80 -16.52 -2.80
CA ASP A 272 -12.43 -15.79 -1.70
C ASP A 272 -13.93 -15.67 -1.97
N GLY A 273 -14.77 -16.13 -1.04
CA GLY A 273 -16.23 -16.11 -1.22
C GLY A 273 -16.89 -14.76 -0.90
N ASP A 274 -16.17 -13.80 -0.30
CA ASP A 274 -16.67 -12.44 -0.08
C ASP A 274 -16.49 -11.56 -1.31
N ASP A 275 -15.32 -11.58 -1.96
CA ASP A 275 -15.03 -10.66 -3.08
C ASP A 275 -14.67 -11.35 -4.41
N GLY A 276 -14.58 -12.69 -4.44
CA GLY A 276 -14.31 -13.49 -5.63
C GLY A 276 -12.84 -13.49 -6.05
N THR A 277 -11.95 -12.92 -5.23
CA THR A 277 -10.52 -12.90 -5.54
C THR A 277 -9.94 -14.30 -5.56
N LEU A 278 -9.28 -14.62 -6.66
CA LEU A 278 -8.57 -15.86 -6.85
C LEU A 278 -7.11 -15.70 -6.42
N SER A 279 -6.59 -16.64 -5.63
CA SER A 279 -5.17 -16.78 -5.31
C SER A 279 -4.65 -18.14 -5.74
N VAL A 280 -3.48 -18.20 -6.37
CA VAL A 280 -2.77 -19.44 -6.69
C VAL A 280 -1.59 -19.58 -5.74
N LEU A 281 -1.56 -20.66 -4.98
CA LEU A 281 -0.53 -21.05 -4.03
C LEU A 281 0.26 -22.22 -4.60
N ALA A 282 1.51 -22.36 -4.18
CA ALA A 282 2.36 -23.49 -4.53
C ALA A 282 3.04 -24.08 -3.30
N GLU A 283 3.22 -25.39 -3.30
CA GLU A 283 4.02 -26.07 -2.29
C GLU A 283 5.45 -25.48 -2.26
N GLY A 284 5.97 -25.21 -1.07
CA GLY A 284 7.30 -24.64 -0.87
C GLY A 284 7.45 -23.14 -1.18
N HIS A 285 6.46 -22.50 -1.81
CA HIS A 285 6.46 -21.05 -2.01
C HIS A 285 5.82 -20.33 -0.82
N HIS A 286 6.45 -19.28 -0.32
CA HIS A 286 5.89 -18.46 0.75
C HIS A 286 4.89 -17.48 0.13
N GLY A 287 3.58 -17.70 0.35
CA GLY A 287 2.46 -16.87 -0.10
C GLY A 287 1.90 -17.23 -1.50
N PRO A 288 1.01 -16.39 -2.07
CA PRO A 288 0.46 -16.61 -3.41
C PRO A 288 1.51 -16.34 -4.50
N LEU A 289 1.58 -17.22 -5.49
CA LEU A 289 2.29 -17.00 -6.76
C LEU A 289 1.57 -16.01 -7.66
N PHE A 290 0.24 -15.96 -7.55
CA PHE A 290 -0.60 -15.15 -8.41
C PHE A 290 -1.91 -14.80 -7.70
N VAL A 291 -2.39 -13.58 -7.92
CA VAL A 291 -3.68 -13.10 -7.42
C VAL A 291 -4.43 -12.46 -8.57
N SER A 292 -5.72 -12.74 -8.73
CA SER A 292 -6.59 -12.15 -9.75
C SER A 292 -7.89 -11.69 -9.10
N THR A 293 -8.23 -10.41 -9.26
CA THR A 293 -9.50 -9.88 -8.74
C THR A 293 -10.69 -10.39 -9.54
N TRP A 294 -11.88 -10.35 -8.94
CA TRP A 294 -13.12 -10.56 -9.67
C TRP A 294 -13.49 -9.32 -10.52
N PRO A 295 -13.95 -9.48 -11.78
CA PRO A 295 -14.22 -8.36 -12.69
C PRO A 295 -15.39 -7.46 -12.27
N SER A 296 -16.35 -7.98 -11.49
CA SER A 296 -17.65 -7.34 -11.22
C SER A 296 -18.64 -7.32 -12.40
N CYS A 297 -19.90 -7.64 -12.10
CA CYS A 297 -21.10 -7.33 -12.91
C CYS A 297 -21.25 -5.83 -13.28
N ARG A 298 -20.68 -4.92 -12.47
CA ARG A 298 -20.80 -3.47 -12.63
C ARG A 298 -19.50 -2.91 -13.18
N ALA A 299 -19.50 -2.52 -14.46
CA ALA A 299 -18.32 -2.08 -15.19
C ALA A 299 -17.61 -0.87 -14.57
N ASP A 300 -18.40 0.03 -13.99
CA ASP A 300 -18.01 1.23 -13.26
C ASP A 300 -17.45 0.93 -11.86
N ARG A 301 -17.67 -0.28 -11.32
CA ARG A 301 -17.21 -0.70 -9.99
C ARG A 301 -16.28 -1.91 -10.03
N PRO A 302 -15.13 -1.82 -10.73
CA PRO A 302 -14.15 -2.89 -10.70
C PRO A 302 -13.65 -3.11 -9.26
N ALA A 303 -13.20 -4.32 -8.94
CA ALA A 303 -12.59 -4.61 -7.65
C ALA A 303 -11.18 -3.99 -7.58
N GLY A 304 -10.84 -3.36 -6.46
CA GLY A 304 -9.50 -2.87 -6.22
C GLY A 304 -8.50 -4.01 -5.95
N TRP A 305 -7.26 -3.88 -6.41
CA TRP A 305 -6.26 -4.95 -6.21
C TRP A 305 -5.88 -5.17 -4.73
N ARG A 306 -6.03 -4.14 -3.89
CA ARG A 306 -5.82 -4.25 -2.42
C ARG A 306 -7.10 -4.54 -1.65
N GLU A 307 -8.22 -3.97 -2.09
CA GLU A 307 -9.52 -4.09 -1.42
C GLU A 307 -10.66 -4.05 -2.45
N GLY A 308 -11.46 -5.11 -2.48
CA GLY A 308 -12.73 -5.15 -3.22
C GLY A 308 -13.93 -4.86 -2.32
N GLU A 309 -15.04 -4.43 -2.92
CA GLU A 309 -16.35 -4.42 -2.25
C GLU A 309 -16.83 -5.87 -2.06
N PRO A 310 -17.40 -6.25 -0.90
CA PRO A 310 -18.05 -7.56 -0.72
C PRO A 310 -19.23 -7.77 -1.65
N ARG A 311 -19.39 -9.00 -2.18
CA ARG A 311 -20.32 -9.34 -3.28
C ARG A 311 -21.23 -10.52 -2.92
N ASP A 312 -22.36 -10.59 -3.62
CA ASP A 312 -23.23 -11.77 -3.61
C ASP A 312 -22.73 -12.75 -4.68
N LEU A 313 -21.90 -13.70 -4.27
CA LEU A 313 -21.35 -14.71 -5.15
C LEU A 313 -21.99 -16.07 -4.89
N ASP A 314 -22.44 -16.72 -5.96
CA ASP A 314 -22.79 -18.14 -5.97
C ASP A 314 -21.60 -18.92 -6.52
N VAL A 315 -21.03 -19.79 -5.69
CA VAL A 315 -19.81 -20.55 -6.02
C VAL A 315 -20.12 -22.04 -6.02
N VAL A 316 -20.02 -22.66 -7.19
CA VAL A 316 -20.33 -24.07 -7.42
C VAL A 316 -19.06 -24.79 -7.89
N ALA A 317 -18.72 -25.92 -7.27
CA ALA A 317 -17.61 -26.74 -7.71
C ALA A 317 -17.87 -27.32 -9.12
N VAL A 318 -16.84 -27.35 -9.95
CA VAL A 318 -16.84 -28.01 -11.27
C VAL A 318 -15.60 -28.88 -11.40
N GLU A 319 -15.51 -29.66 -12.47
CA GLU A 319 -14.31 -30.46 -12.74
C GLU A 319 -13.07 -29.55 -12.82
N ASN A 320 -12.05 -29.87 -12.02
CA ASN A 320 -10.79 -29.13 -11.92
C ASN A 320 -10.93 -27.64 -11.56
N GLY A 321 -12.03 -27.22 -10.91
CA GLY A 321 -12.26 -25.79 -10.69
C GLY A 321 -13.56 -25.41 -9.99
N VAL A 322 -13.94 -24.16 -10.18
CA VAL A 322 -15.20 -23.58 -9.70
C VAL A 322 -15.88 -22.75 -10.78
N ARG A 323 -17.21 -22.70 -10.71
CA ARG A 323 -18.04 -21.71 -11.40
C ARG A 323 -18.53 -20.70 -10.37
N VAL A 324 -18.25 -19.43 -10.63
CA VAL A 324 -18.65 -18.29 -9.80
C VAL A 324 -19.66 -17.47 -10.59
N THR A 325 -20.77 -17.11 -9.96
CA THR A 325 -21.81 -16.27 -10.55
C THR A 325 -22.08 -15.06 -9.67
N GLU A 326 -22.07 -13.87 -10.27
CA GLU A 326 -22.50 -12.62 -9.64
C GLU A 326 -23.71 -12.07 -10.41
N ARG A 327 -24.73 -11.60 -9.66
CA ARG A 327 -25.96 -11.00 -10.22
C ARG A 327 -26.23 -9.63 -9.62
N CYS A 328 -26.52 -8.66 -10.48
CA CYS A 328 -26.69 -7.26 -10.12
C CYS A 328 -27.84 -6.66 -10.92
N GLY A 329 -29.07 -6.82 -10.44
CA GLY A 329 -30.25 -6.43 -11.21
C GLY A 329 -30.42 -7.37 -12.42
N GLU A 330 -30.40 -6.81 -13.63
CA GLU A 330 -30.47 -7.57 -14.89
C GLU A 330 -29.09 -8.04 -15.36
N ASP A 331 -28.01 -7.48 -14.82
CA ASP A 331 -26.64 -7.85 -15.17
C ASP A 331 -26.19 -9.13 -14.44
N GLU A 332 -25.61 -10.03 -15.20
CA GLU A 332 -25.01 -11.29 -14.74
C GLU A 332 -23.62 -11.48 -15.35
N VAL A 333 -22.68 -11.93 -14.50
CA VAL A 333 -21.35 -12.41 -14.89
C VAL A 333 -21.16 -13.82 -14.33
N VAL A 334 -20.82 -14.75 -15.22
CA VAL A 334 -20.49 -16.14 -14.89
C VAL A 334 -19.04 -16.41 -15.27
N GLY A 335 -18.21 -16.69 -14.28
CA GLY A 335 -16.80 -17.07 -14.45
C GLY A 335 -16.60 -18.54 -14.16
N THR A 336 -16.00 -19.29 -15.09
CA THR A 336 -15.52 -20.65 -14.83
C THR A 336 -14.00 -20.60 -14.70
N VAL A 337 -13.49 -20.93 -13.51
CA VAL A 337 -12.07 -20.92 -13.18
C VAL A 337 -11.60 -22.35 -13.01
N THR A 338 -10.62 -22.78 -13.80
CA THR A 338 -10.05 -24.13 -13.73
C THR A 338 -8.53 -24.09 -13.68
N LEU A 339 -7.94 -25.07 -13.00
CA LEU A 339 -6.51 -25.27 -12.92
C LEU A 339 -6.18 -26.70 -13.33
N THR A 340 -5.43 -26.88 -14.40
CA THR A 340 -5.06 -28.20 -14.92
C THR A 340 -3.65 -28.15 -15.49
N GLU A 341 -2.77 -29.07 -15.06
CA GLU A 341 -1.41 -29.19 -15.58
C GLU A 341 -0.62 -27.86 -15.57
N GLY A 342 -0.71 -27.12 -14.46
CA GLY A 342 -0.05 -25.82 -14.32
C GLY A 342 -0.68 -24.68 -15.13
N THR A 343 -1.79 -24.89 -15.83
CA THR A 343 -2.49 -23.84 -16.57
C THR A 343 -3.73 -23.40 -15.80
N LEU A 344 -3.77 -22.12 -15.41
CA LEU A 344 -4.97 -21.46 -14.91
C LEU A 344 -5.75 -20.88 -16.09
N ARG A 345 -7.01 -21.30 -16.23
CA ARG A 345 -7.96 -20.77 -17.20
C ARG A 345 -9.12 -20.09 -16.50
N GLN A 346 -9.50 -18.92 -16.99
CA GLN A 346 -10.64 -18.14 -16.51
C GLN A 346 -11.51 -17.76 -17.71
N ASP A 347 -12.68 -18.37 -17.79
CA ASP A 347 -13.64 -18.16 -18.88
C ASP A 347 -14.86 -17.40 -18.35
N PHE A 348 -15.14 -16.23 -18.90
CA PHE A 348 -16.23 -15.36 -18.47
C PHE A 348 -17.30 -15.23 -19.56
N ALA A 349 -18.55 -15.50 -19.18
CA ALA A 349 -19.73 -15.13 -19.94
C ALA A 349 -20.47 -14.03 -19.18
N PHE A 350 -21.01 -13.06 -19.91
CA PHE A 350 -21.68 -11.91 -19.29
C PHE A 350 -22.75 -11.34 -20.20
N THR A 351 -23.75 -10.71 -19.57
CA THR A 351 -24.88 -10.04 -20.23
C THR A 351 -24.48 -8.65 -20.74
N SER A 352 -23.76 -7.89 -19.92
CA SER A 352 -23.12 -6.62 -20.23
C SER A 352 -21.63 -6.68 -19.92
N ARG A 353 -20.83 -5.80 -20.53
CA ARG A 353 -19.37 -5.84 -20.36
C ARG A 353 -19.03 -5.62 -18.88
N PRO A 354 -18.33 -6.55 -18.22
CA PRO A 354 -18.03 -6.45 -16.79
C PRO A 354 -16.87 -5.48 -16.54
N GLY A 355 -16.59 -5.22 -15.27
CA GLY A 355 -15.43 -4.43 -14.87
C GLY A 355 -14.11 -5.14 -15.18
N ARG A 356 -13.03 -4.40 -14.99
CA ARG A 356 -11.66 -4.85 -15.29
C ARG A 356 -11.11 -5.75 -14.18
N ILE A 357 -10.09 -6.52 -14.52
CA ILE A 357 -9.40 -7.42 -13.59
C ILE A 357 -7.98 -6.90 -13.37
N PHE A 358 -7.57 -6.85 -12.10
CA PHE A 358 -6.18 -6.65 -11.72
C PHE A 358 -5.54 -8.00 -11.37
N GLN A 359 -4.34 -8.24 -11.89
CA GLN A 359 -3.59 -9.45 -11.65
C GLN A 359 -2.22 -9.11 -11.08
N THR A 360 -1.91 -9.68 -9.92
CA THR A 360 -0.63 -9.52 -9.24
C THR A 360 0.18 -10.80 -9.37
N VAL A 361 1.44 -10.67 -9.80
CA VAL A 361 2.43 -11.74 -9.75
C VAL A 361 3.13 -11.69 -8.40
N GLY A 362 3.05 -12.79 -7.65
CA GLY A 362 3.53 -12.87 -6.27
C GLY A 362 5.00 -13.28 -6.13
N LEU A 363 5.70 -13.49 -7.25
CA LEU A 363 7.15 -13.57 -7.23
C LEU A 363 7.69 -12.21 -6.78
N ARG A 364 8.53 -12.19 -5.74
CA ARG A 364 9.21 -10.98 -5.25
C ARG A 364 10.64 -10.86 -5.75
N GLN A 365 11.23 -11.96 -6.18
CA GLN A 365 12.60 -12.06 -6.64
C GLN A 365 12.66 -12.82 -7.97
N GLY A 366 13.72 -12.56 -8.74
CA GLY A 366 13.93 -13.12 -10.06
C GLY A 366 13.89 -12.07 -11.16
N THR A 367 13.53 -12.48 -12.37
CA THR A 367 13.58 -11.64 -13.58
C THR A 367 12.22 -11.55 -14.26
N PHE A 368 11.79 -10.33 -14.57
CA PHE A 368 10.68 -10.02 -15.47
C PHE A 368 11.23 -9.69 -16.85
N VAL A 369 10.69 -10.35 -17.89
CA VAL A 369 11.03 -10.07 -19.29
C VAL A 369 10.00 -9.09 -19.84
N HIS A 370 10.44 -7.88 -20.14
CA HIS A 370 9.61 -6.83 -20.70
C HIS A 370 9.31 -7.08 -22.20
N PRO A 371 8.21 -6.55 -22.75
CA PRO A 371 7.84 -6.77 -24.16
C PRO A 371 8.89 -6.40 -25.23
N ASP A 372 9.83 -5.51 -24.92
CA ASP A 372 10.96 -5.18 -25.81
C ASP A 372 12.14 -6.17 -25.70
N GLY A 373 12.06 -7.14 -24.81
CA GLY A 373 13.10 -8.14 -24.53
C GLY A 373 14.06 -7.76 -23.40
N GLU A 374 13.94 -6.58 -22.81
CA GLU A 374 14.76 -6.21 -21.65
C GLU A 374 14.39 -7.01 -20.40
N CYS A 375 15.40 -7.35 -19.60
CA CYS A 375 15.24 -8.08 -18.35
C CYS A 375 15.36 -7.13 -17.17
N HIS A 376 14.36 -7.13 -16.29
CA HIS A 376 14.36 -6.32 -15.08
C HIS A 376 14.22 -7.21 -13.84
N PRO A 377 14.77 -6.81 -12.67
CA PRO A 377 14.51 -7.53 -11.45
C PRO A 377 13.00 -7.49 -11.12
N ILE A 378 12.46 -8.63 -10.72
CA ILE A 378 11.12 -8.72 -10.16
C ILE A 378 11.09 -7.94 -8.84
N GLY A 379 9.93 -7.37 -8.52
CA GLY A 379 9.73 -6.73 -7.24
C GLY A 379 10.19 -5.28 -7.20
N LEU A 380 10.57 -4.67 -8.34
CA LEU A 380 10.50 -3.23 -8.55
C LEU A 380 9.05 -2.77 -8.30
N GLY A 381 8.72 -2.60 -7.02
CA GLY A 381 7.46 -2.10 -6.57
C GLY A 381 7.38 -0.69 -7.08
N LEU A 382 6.43 -0.46 -7.99
CA LEU A 382 6.20 0.78 -8.74
C LEU A 382 7.22 0.92 -9.90
N GLY A 383 6.71 0.75 -11.13
CA GLY A 383 7.33 0.01 -12.24
C GLY A 383 8.42 0.71 -13.06
N VAL A 384 8.67 0.15 -14.26
CA VAL A 384 9.67 0.61 -15.24
C VAL A 384 9.25 1.91 -15.96
N ARG A 385 7.96 2.29 -15.93
CA ARG A 385 7.48 3.62 -16.38
C ARG A 385 6.72 4.42 -15.32
N ASP A 386 5.89 3.80 -14.47
CA ASP A 386 5.11 4.55 -13.47
C ASP A 386 5.14 3.92 -12.09
N ALA A 387 5.41 4.79 -11.11
CA ALA A 387 5.46 4.48 -9.72
C ALA A 387 4.32 5.04 -8.86
N SER A 388 3.36 5.72 -9.49
CA SER A 388 2.35 6.53 -8.82
C SER A 388 1.08 5.78 -8.42
N GLU A 389 0.88 4.58 -8.98
CA GLU A 389 -0.38 3.83 -8.90
C GLU A 389 -1.55 4.50 -9.67
N ALA A 390 -1.28 5.46 -10.57
CA ALA A 390 -2.24 5.98 -11.55
C ALA A 390 -2.37 5.01 -12.73
N VAL A 391 -3.42 4.21 -12.71
CA VAL A 391 -3.61 3.10 -13.66
C VAL A 391 -3.64 3.59 -15.12
N ALA A 392 -4.15 4.79 -15.38
CA ALA A 392 -4.21 5.37 -16.71
C ALA A 392 -2.82 5.66 -17.33
N ALA A 393 -1.78 5.88 -16.52
CA ALA A 393 -0.40 6.11 -16.96
C ALA A 393 0.39 4.81 -17.22
N SER A 394 -0.26 3.65 -17.08
CA SER A 394 0.32 2.34 -17.36
C SER A 394 0.75 2.16 -18.82
N GLN A 395 1.69 1.24 -19.02
CA GLN A 395 2.16 0.89 -20.34
C GLN A 395 1.23 -0.14 -20.99
N VAL A 396 0.80 0.13 -22.22
CA VAL A 396 0.03 -0.82 -23.01
C VAL A 396 0.96 -1.87 -23.60
N VAL A 397 0.65 -3.14 -23.35
CA VAL A 397 1.30 -4.30 -23.97
C VAL A 397 0.38 -4.82 -25.08
N PRO A 398 0.85 -4.91 -26.34
CA PRO A 398 0.02 -5.31 -27.47
C PRO A 398 -0.33 -6.80 -27.44
N ALA A 399 -1.40 -7.15 -28.14
CA ALA A 399 -1.73 -8.54 -28.42
C ALA A 399 -0.62 -9.23 -29.23
N GLY A 400 -0.39 -10.52 -28.95
CA GLY A 400 0.68 -11.33 -29.56
C GLY A 400 1.97 -11.38 -28.73
N THR A 401 2.09 -10.58 -27.68
CA THR A 401 3.23 -10.63 -26.74
C THR A 401 3.07 -11.76 -25.72
N GLU A 402 4.18 -12.30 -25.23
CA GLU A 402 4.22 -13.19 -24.06
C GLU A 402 4.95 -12.47 -22.92
N LEU A 403 4.26 -12.26 -21.80
CA LEU A 403 4.87 -11.77 -20.58
C LEU A 403 5.37 -12.94 -19.74
N ALA A 404 6.58 -12.84 -19.20
CA ALA A 404 7.18 -13.91 -18.42
C ALA A 404 7.89 -13.40 -17.16
N TRP A 405 7.69 -14.11 -16.06
CA TRP A 405 8.37 -13.92 -14.80
C TRP A 405 9.10 -15.21 -14.42
N ARG A 406 10.35 -15.08 -14.00
CA ARG A 406 11.22 -16.22 -13.65
C ARG A 406 11.76 -16.02 -12.25
N GLY A 407 11.24 -16.76 -11.29
CA GLY A 407 11.74 -16.82 -9.92
C GLY A 407 12.69 -18.00 -9.69
N ALA A 408 13.12 -18.19 -8.45
CA ALA A 408 14.04 -19.27 -8.08
C ALA A 408 13.42 -20.68 -8.21
N SER A 409 12.12 -20.81 -7.95
CA SER A 409 11.42 -22.10 -7.92
C SER A 409 10.25 -22.20 -8.89
N TRP A 410 9.77 -21.07 -9.41
CA TRP A 410 8.59 -21.00 -10.26
C TRP A 410 8.78 -19.96 -11.37
N GLY A 411 8.30 -20.30 -12.56
CA GLY A 411 8.08 -19.39 -13.68
C GLY A 411 6.59 -19.19 -13.91
N ILE A 412 6.22 -17.97 -14.31
CA ILE A 412 4.85 -17.58 -14.66
C ILE A 412 4.87 -17.01 -16.06
N GLY A 413 4.01 -17.53 -16.93
CA GLY A 413 3.81 -17.06 -18.30
C GLY A 413 2.40 -16.53 -18.50
N LEU A 414 2.27 -15.43 -19.25
CA LEU A 414 0.98 -14.84 -19.61
C LEU A 414 0.98 -14.51 -21.10
N PRO A 415 0.27 -15.32 -21.93
CA PRO A 415 0.06 -14.99 -23.33
C PRO A 415 -0.95 -13.84 -23.47
N VAL A 416 -0.51 -12.74 -24.09
CA VAL A 416 -1.32 -11.53 -24.29
C VAL A 416 -2.13 -11.70 -25.57
N ARG A 417 -3.41 -12.05 -25.44
CA ARG A 417 -4.33 -12.21 -26.59
C ARG A 417 -5.02 -10.93 -27.00
N GLU A 418 -5.21 -10.05 -26.04
CA GLU A 418 -5.78 -8.71 -26.18
C GLU A 418 -4.86 -7.73 -25.46
N PRO A 419 -4.84 -6.44 -25.86
CA PRO A 419 -3.99 -5.47 -25.19
C PRO A 419 -4.23 -5.46 -23.67
N VAL A 420 -3.14 -5.51 -22.91
CA VAL A 420 -3.16 -5.41 -21.44
C VAL A 420 -2.39 -4.18 -20.99
N ARG A 421 -2.67 -3.73 -19.76
CA ARG A 421 -2.00 -2.57 -19.18
C ARG A 421 -1.04 -3.03 -18.08
N LEU A 422 0.26 -2.86 -18.30
CA LEU A 422 1.30 -3.12 -17.32
C LEU A 422 1.46 -1.89 -16.43
N ILE A 423 0.96 -1.98 -15.20
CA ILE A 423 1.03 -0.89 -14.21
C ILE A 423 2.45 -0.86 -13.60
N HIS A 424 2.95 -2.02 -13.17
CA HIS A 424 4.35 -2.21 -12.80
C HIS A 424 4.78 -3.66 -13.01
N SER A 425 6.05 -3.99 -12.74
CA SER A 425 6.65 -5.29 -13.12
C SER A 425 5.99 -6.52 -12.48
N ALA A 426 5.01 -6.35 -11.59
CA ALA A 426 4.28 -7.42 -10.93
C ALA A 426 2.76 -7.16 -10.86
N LEU A 427 2.25 -6.11 -11.49
CA LEU A 427 0.83 -5.75 -11.48
C LEU A 427 0.40 -5.33 -12.88
N LEU A 428 -0.64 -5.96 -13.36
CA LEU A 428 -1.24 -5.66 -14.64
C LEU A 428 -2.75 -5.60 -14.53
N GLU A 429 -3.36 -4.90 -15.47
CA GLU A 429 -4.79 -4.82 -15.64
C GLU A 429 -5.20 -5.41 -16.99
N ARG A 430 -6.32 -6.15 -16.98
CA ARG A 430 -6.90 -6.79 -18.16
C ARG A 430 -8.36 -6.41 -18.28
N GLY A 431 -8.75 -6.04 -19.49
CA GLY A 431 -10.16 -6.03 -19.87
C GLY A 431 -10.66 -7.45 -20.14
N LEU A 432 -11.98 -7.59 -20.17
CA LEU A 432 -12.66 -8.75 -20.71
C LEU A 432 -13.34 -8.35 -22.02
N ALA A 433 -12.86 -8.87 -23.15
CA ALA A 433 -13.59 -8.81 -24.41
C ALA A 433 -14.06 -10.22 -24.80
N ALA A 434 -15.32 -10.30 -25.23
CA ALA A 434 -15.94 -11.55 -25.61
C ALA A 434 -15.38 -12.04 -26.95
N GLY A 435 -15.03 -13.32 -27.02
CA GLY A 435 -14.72 -13.98 -28.29
C GLY A 435 -15.95 -14.16 -29.18
N PRO A 436 -15.78 -14.78 -30.37
CA PRO A 436 -16.88 -15.04 -31.30
C PRO A 436 -18.04 -15.87 -30.73
N ASP A 437 -17.77 -16.65 -29.67
CA ASP A 437 -18.75 -17.47 -28.95
C ASP A 437 -19.30 -16.80 -27.69
N GLY A 438 -19.07 -15.50 -27.52
CA GLY A 438 -19.57 -14.73 -26.38
C GLY A 438 -18.77 -14.91 -25.08
N VAL A 439 -17.66 -15.65 -25.11
CA VAL A 439 -16.86 -15.95 -23.90
C VAL A 439 -15.52 -15.22 -23.93
N ALA A 440 -15.24 -14.43 -22.90
CA ALA A 440 -13.92 -13.83 -22.67
C ALA A 440 -13.00 -14.84 -21.97
N ARG A 441 -11.76 -14.99 -22.43
CA ARG A 441 -10.85 -16.05 -21.95
C ARG A 441 -9.50 -15.53 -21.52
N LEU A 442 -9.15 -15.81 -20.27
CA LEU A 442 -7.82 -15.53 -19.72
C LEU A 442 -7.07 -16.83 -19.45
N ARG A 443 -5.77 -16.81 -19.72
CA ARG A 443 -4.83 -17.90 -19.46
C ARG A 443 -3.62 -17.36 -18.71
N THR A 444 -3.17 -18.10 -17.71
CA THR A 444 -1.91 -17.91 -17.00
C THR A 444 -1.26 -19.28 -16.80
N ASP A 445 0.02 -19.40 -17.15
CA ASP A 445 0.77 -20.65 -17.08
C ASP A 445 1.77 -20.60 -15.93
N PHE A 446 1.85 -21.68 -15.16
CA PHE A 446 2.76 -21.87 -14.04
C PHE A 446 3.65 -23.07 -14.34
N ARG A 447 4.96 -22.89 -14.21
CA ARG A 447 5.95 -23.94 -14.41
C ARG A 447 6.92 -23.96 -13.25
N PRO A 448 7.25 -25.12 -12.66
CA PRO A 448 8.41 -25.23 -11.80
C PRO A 448 9.64 -24.69 -12.53
N ALA A 449 10.56 -24.04 -11.80
CA ALA A 449 11.83 -23.66 -12.39
C ALA A 449 12.62 -24.94 -12.70
N ASP A 450 12.80 -25.26 -13.98
CA ASP A 450 13.60 -26.40 -14.39
C ASP A 450 15.03 -26.25 -13.86
N ALA A 451 15.48 -27.23 -13.09
CA ALA A 451 16.88 -27.34 -12.71
C ALA A 451 17.71 -27.63 -13.97
N ARG A 452 18.16 -26.56 -14.64
CA ARG A 452 19.02 -26.53 -15.85
C ARG A 452 18.33 -26.96 -17.16
N THR A 453 17.79 -25.97 -17.88
CA THR A 453 17.92 -25.75 -19.35
C THR A 453 17.14 -24.46 -19.66
N ASP A 454 17.77 -23.41 -20.20
CA ASP A 454 17.93 -23.28 -21.64
C ASP A 454 19.22 -22.53 -22.05
N PRO A 455 19.92 -22.98 -23.11
CA PRO A 455 20.98 -22.23 -23.77
C PRO A 455 20.40 -21.21 -24.75
N GLY A 456 20.88 -19.97 -24.70
CA GLY A 456 20.84 -19.06 -25.85
C GLY A 456 19.69 -18.07 -25.92
N THR A 457 19.86 -16.91 -25.29
CA THR A 457 19.68 -15.63 -25.97
C THR A 457 20.54 -14.61 -25.22
N GLY A 458 21.73 -14.36 -25.76
CA GLY A 458 22.68 -13.43 -25.20
C GLY A 458 22.07 -12.03 -25.16
N ALA A 459 21.82 -11.53 -23.96
CA ALA A 459 21.78 -10.10 -23.73
C ALA A 459 23.18 -9.57 -24.07
N ARG A 460 23.27 -8.86 -25.21
CA ARG A 460 24.42 -8.03 -25.56
C ARG A 460 24.56 -6.95 -24.48
N THR A 461 25.34 -7.23 -23.46
CA THR A 461 26.03 -6.19 -22.69
C THR A 461 27.22 -5.75 -23.53
N GLU A 462 27.36 -4.43 -23.74
CA GLU A 462 28.55 -3.88 -24.39
C GLU A 462 29.83 -4.28 -23.63
N PRO A 463 30.96 -4.50 -24.32
CA PRO A 463 32.10 -5.22 -23.79
C PRO A 463 32.95 -4.34 -22.87
N GLY A 464 33.08 -4.77 -21.63
CA GLY A 464 34.00 -4.17 -20.67
C GLY A 464 34.23 -5.09 -19.48
N THR A 465 35.32 -5.86 -19.55
CA THR A 465 35.93 -6.72 -18.52
C THR A 465 35.39 -8.15 -18.42
N GLU A 466 36.13 -9.06 -19.05
CA GLU A 466 36.09 -10.50 -18.82
C GLU A 466 36.34 -10.83 -17.34
N ALA A 467 35.49 -11.68 -16.76
CA ALA A 467 35.88 -12.52 -15.62
C ALA A 467 35.17 -13.87 -15.76
N GLY A 468 35.98 -14.92 -15.92
CA GLY A 468 35.55 -16.29 -16.20
C GLY A 468 34.71 -16.89 -15.09
N THR A 469 33.80 -17.76 -15.52
CA THR A 469 32.95 -18.61 -14.70
C THR A 469 33.81 -19.70 -14.05
N GLU A 470 34.31 -19.46 -12.85
CA GLU A 470 34.69 -20.52 -11.90
C GLU A 470 33.76 -20.46 -10.69
N ALA A 471 33.26 -21.61 -10.26
CA ALA A 471 32.55 -21.76 -9.00
C ALA A 471 33.53 -21.54 -7.82
N ILE A 472 33.78 -20.27 -7.50
CA ILE A 472 34.65 -19.83 -6.42
C ILE A 472 33.79 -19.70 -5.16
N ARG A 473 34.20 -20.38 -4.08
CA ARG A 473 33.64 -20.17 -2.73
C ARG A 473 33.70 -18.68 -2.37
N PRO A 474 32.72 -18.10 -1.66
CA PRO A 474 32.66 -16.67 -1.36
C PRO A 474 34.00 -16.16 -0.80
N GLY A 475 34.72 -15.42 -1.64
CA GLY A 475 35.97 -14.78 -1.25
C GLY A 475 35.64 -13.54 -0.42
N ARG A 476 35.79 -13.65 0.90
CA ARG A 476 35.76 -12.52 1.84
C ARG A 476 36.64 -11.39 1.30
N THR A 477 36.05 -10.28 0.85
CA THR A 477 36.79 -9.04 0.62
C THR A 477 37.33 -8.54 1.96
N ALA A 478 38.61 -8.15 1.96
CA ALA A 478 39.34 -7.86 3.18
C ALA A 478 38.70 -6.68 3.94
N PRO A 479 38.28 -6.87 5.21
CA PRO A 479 37.76 -5.80 6.06
C PRO A 479 38.87 -4.78 6.38
N LYS A 480 38.49 -3.56 6.75
CA LYS A 480 39.42 -2.50 7.16
C LYS A 480 40.23 -2.97 8.39
N PRO A 481 41.55 -3.21 8.30
CA PRO A 481 42.32 -3.67 9.45
C PRO A 481 42.41 -2.58 10.52
N GLY A 482 42.13 -2.91 11.79
CA GLY A 482 42.37 -2.04 12.95
C GLY A 482 41.27 -1.00 13.26
N ALA A 483 40.08 -1.10 12.65
CA ALA A 483 38.94 -0.28 13.05
C ALA A 483 38.38 -0.72 14.41
N VAL A 484 37.98 0.23 15.27
CA VAL A 484 37.28 -0.07 16.53
C VAL A 484 35.79 0.00 16.28
N ARG A 485 35.06 -1.08 16.60
CA ARG A 485 33.60 -1.12 16.57
C ARG A 485 33.01 -0.38 17.76
N ARG A 486 32.07 0.53 17.51
CA ARG A 486 31.25 1.17 18.55
C ARG A 486 29.79 1.02 18.20
N LEU A 487 29.06 0.28 19.04
CA LEU A 487 27.64 0.02 18.88
C LEU A 487 26.91 0.33 20.20
N GLU A 488 25.87 1.16 20.15
CA GLU A 488 25.09 1.59 21.30
C GLU A 488 23.62 1.26 21.10
N LEU A 489 23.08 0.43 21.99
CA LEU A 489 21.69 0.02 22.02
C LEU A 489 20.96 0.76 23.14
N THR A 490 19.74 1.26 22.90
CA THR A 490 19.03 2.08 23.87
C THR A 490 17.54 1.72 23.92
N ALA A 491 17.06 1.30 25.11
CA ALA A 491 15.67 0.90 25.33
C ALA A 491 14.67 2.03 25.02
N SER A 492 14.94 3.27 25.46
CA SER A 492 14.06 4.43 25.18
C SER A 492 13.95 4.78 23.69
N ALA A 493 14.92 4.34 22.88
CA ALA A 493 14.91 4.51 21.43
C ALA A 493 14.34 3.30 20.70
N ALA A 494 14.04 2.21 21.43
CA ALA A 494 13.67 0.91 20.89
C ALA A 494 14.72 0.28 19.96
N GLY A 495 16.00 0.67 20.07
CA GLY A 495 17.02 0.13 19.18
C GLY A 495 18.40 0.80 19.19
N VAL A 496 19.21 0.53 18.17
CA VAL A 496 20.59 1.02 18.07
C VAL A 496 20.58 2.49 17.71
N THR A 497 21.18 3.32 18.56
CA THR A 497 21.25 4.78 18.39
C THR A 497 22.56 5.23 17.76
N SER A 498 23.62 4.41 17.85
CA SER A 498 24.90 4.65 17.20
C SER A 498 25.56 3.33 16.77
N TRP A 499 26.01 3.26 15.52
CA TRP A 499 26.94 2.22 15.04
C TRP A 499 28.03 2.86 14.16
N LYS A 500 29.28 2.67 14.57
CA LYS A 500 30.48 3.07 13.83
C LYS A 500 31.50 1.93 13.75
N GLU A 501 32.19 1.87 12.62
CA GLU A 501 33.38 1.03 12.39
C GLU A 501 34.57 1.95 12.15
N GLY A 502 35.38 2.21 13.19
CA GLY A 502 36.41 3.25 13.16
C GLY A 502 35.79 4.64 12.88
N THR A 503 36.12 5.25 11.76
CA THR A 503 35.55 6.54 11.32
C THR A 503 34.25 6.40 10.53
N THR A 504 33.94 5.19 10.05
CA THR A 504 32.79 4.94 9.19
C THR A 504 31.51 4.94 10.04
N LYS A 505 30.62 5.90 9.78
CA LYS A 505 29.28 5.90 10.38
C LYS A 505 28.38 4.98 9.54
N VAL A 506 27.88 3.91 10.15
CA VAL A 506 27.15 2.85 9.46
C VAL A 506 25.66 3.17 9.36
N LEU A 507 25.05 3.59 10.48
CA LEU A 507 23.62 3.88 10.59
C LEU A 507 23.34 5.37 10.86
N ARG A 508 22.16 5.83 10.45
CA ARG A 508 21.60 7.13 10.84
C ARG A 508 20.62 6.92 11.99
N SER A 509 20.59 7.85 12.94
CA SER A 509 19.60 7.87 14.00
C SER A 509 19.37 9.34 14.40
N PRO A 510 18.12 9.76 14.66
CA PRO A 510 17.81 11.07 15.18
C PRO A 510 17.86 11.17 16.71
N TYR A 511 18.10 10.05 17.43
CA TYR A 511 18.14 10.00 18.88
C TYR A 511 19.10 11.06 19.46
N PRO A 512 18.74 11.76 20.57
CA PRO A 512 17.59 11.55 21.46
C PRO A 512 16.25 12.12 20.98
N ARG A 513 16.17 12.63 19.75
CA ARG A 513 14.93 13.15 19.16
C ARG A 513 14.19 12.07 18.38
N THR A 514 12.92 12.33 18.10
CA THR A 514 12.14 11.58 17.11
C THR A 514 11.96 12.43 15.84
N ARG A 515 11.90 11.76 14.69
CA ARG A 515 11.64 12.40 13.38
C ARG A 515 10.77 11.50 12.51
N ALA A 516 10.23 12.04 11.44
CA ALA A 516 9.67 11.22 10.38
C ALA A 516 10.78 10.60 9.50
N PHE A 517 10.60 9.35 9.09
CA PHE A 517 11.42 8.68 8.08
C PHE A 517 10.52 7.97 7.06
N GLY A 518 10.43 8.51 5.84
CA GLY A 518 9.47 8.01 4.86
C GLY A 518 8.04 8.10 5.40
N TYR A 519 7.40 6.94 5.60
CA TYR A 519 6.06 6.81 6.16
C TYR A 519 6.03 6.41 7.64
N ASN A 520 7.20 6.26 8.28
CA ASN A 520 7.30 6.13 9.73
C ASN A 520 7.24 7.52 10.38
N PRO A 521 6.19 7.87 11.15
CA PRO A 521 6.05 9.20 11.73
C PRO A 521 6.92 9.43 12.98
N ARG A 522 7.46 8.38 13.60
CA ARG A 522 8.14 8.43 14.91
C ARG A 522 9.45 7.61 14.92
N TRP A 523 10.31 7.83 13.94
CA TRP A 523 11.64 7.22 13.84
C TRP A 523 12.60 7.76 14.91
N SER A 524 13.31 6.86 15.61
CA SER A 524 14.24 7.14 16.72
C SER A 524 15.59 6.43 16.59
N ALA A 525 15.62 5.17 16.15
CA ALA A 525 16.82 4.32 16.12
C ALA A 525 17.28 4.02 14.70
N GLY A 526 18.58 3.73 14.53
CA GLY A 526 19.15 3.35 13.25
C GLY A 526 18.96 1.87 12.88
N LEU A 527 18.75 1.03 13.90
CA LEU A 527 18.42 -0.40 13.81
C LEU A 527 17.34 -0.70 14.86
N TRP A 528 16.21 -1.29 14.49
CA TRP A 528 15.16 -1.66 15.44
C TRP A 528 14.30 -2.81 14.92
N VAL A 529 13.50 -3.42 15.80
CA VAL A 529 12.64 -4.56 15.47
C VAL A 529 11.18 -4.18 15.59
N THR A 530 10.35 -4.64 14.65
CA THR A 530 8.88 -4.59 14.76
C THR A 530 8.26 -5.92 14.37
N ALA A 531 7.06 -6.17 14.89
CA ALA A 531 6.12 -7.10 14.31
C ALA A 531 5.29 -6.36 13.25
N GLU A 532 5.16 -6.96 12.08
CA GLU A 532 4.47 -6.41 10.90
C GLU A 532 3.49 -7.47 10.38
N ASN A 533 2.35 -7.06 9.82
CA ASN A 533 1.50 -8.08 9.18
C ASN A 533 2.24 -8.76 8.02
N SER A 534 1.69 -9.90 7.64
CA SER A 534 2.02 -10.60 6.41
C SER A 534 2.24 -9.64 5.23
N ARG A 535 3.43 -9.71 4.64
CA ARG A 535 3.77 -9.06 3.37
C ARG A 535 2.84 -9.44 2.19
N PHE A 536 1.99 -10.46 2.35
CA PHE A 536 1.02 -10.91 1.35
C PHE A 536 -0.40 -10.41 1.59
N GLY A 537 -0.67 -9.74 2.71
CA GLY A 537 -1.98 -9.19 2.98
C GLY A 537 -2.33 -8.10 1.97
N ARG A 538 -3.32 -8.31 1.10
CA ARG A 538 -3.70 -7.35 0.04
C ARG A 538 -3.94 -5.92 0.57
N ALA A 539 -4.65 -5.81 1.69
CA ALA A 539 -5.00 -4.52 2.28
C ALA A 539 -3.86 -3.87 3.07
N SER A 540 -3.04 -4.67 3.77
CA SER A 540 -2.01 -4.18 4.68
C SER A 540 -0.62 -4.17 4.07
N GLY A 541 -0.23 -5.25 3.40
CA GLY A 541 1.14 -5.59 3.04
C GLY A 541 2.11 -5.44 4.22
N LEU A 542 3.40 -5.31 3.90
CA LEU A 542 4.44 -5.07 4.91
C LEU A 542 4.46 -3.59 5.30
N GLY A 543 4.40 -3.29 6.60
CA GLY A 543 4.41 -1.92 7.14
C GLY A 543 5.80 -1.26 7.09
N TRP A 544 5.96 -0.13 7.79
CA TRP A 544 7.11 0.78 7.67
C TRP A 544 7.97 0.89 8.94
N GLY A 545 7.91 -0.10 9.83
CA GLY A 545 8.71 -0.11 11.06
C GLY A 545 8.22 0.91 12.09
N VAL A 546 6.92 1.15 12.17
CA VAL A 546 6.36 2.04 13.20
C VAL A 546 6.36 1.30 14.53
N ALA A 547 7.24 1.72 15.45
CA ALA A 547 7.37 1.07 16.74
C ALA A 547 6.06 1.18 17.56
N GLN A 548 5.56 0.03 18.01
CA GLN A 548 4.37 -0.07 18.87
C GLN A 548 4.69 -0.46 20.31
N ALA A 549 5.85 -1.09 20.52
CA ALA A 549 6.24 -1.70 21.79
C ALA A 549 7.03 -0.76 22.70
N ALA A 550 6.81 -0.91 24.01
CA ALA A 550 7.73 -0.41 25.02
C ALA A 550 8.85 -1.43 25.24
N TRP A 551 10.10 -0.98 25.14
CA TRP A 551 11.28 -1.84 25.25
C TRP A 551 11.99 -1.64 26.58
N GLU A 552 12.51 -2.74 27.12
CA GLU A 552 13.32 -2.80 28.32
C GLU A 552 14.71 -3.33 27.97
N GLU A 553 15.72 -2.87 28.71
CA GLU A 553 17.09 -3.38 28.56
C GLU A 553 17.22 -4.73 29.27
N LYS A 554 17.64 -5.76 28.52
CA LYS A 554 17.96 -7.08 29.08
C LYS A 554 19.43 -7.13 29.50
N HIS A 555 20.30 -6.62 28.64
CA HIS A 555 21.74 -6.43 28.83
C HIS A 555 22.23 -5.39 27.78
N PRO A 556 23.50 -4.93 27.77
CA PRO A 556 23.93 -3.80 26.95
C PRO A 556 23.68 -3.91 25.43
N LEU A 557 23.51 -5.13 24.91
CA LEU A 557 23.26 -5.44 23.50
C LEU A 557 22.00 -6.30 23.31
N GLY A 558 21.06 -6.26 24.27
CA GLY A 558 19.80 -7.00 24.19
C GLY A 558 18.63 -6.19 24.69
N LEU A 559 17.53 -6.17 23.93
CA LEU A 559 16.27 -5.56 24.32
C LEU A 559 15.14 -6.60 24.36
N PHE A 560 14.16 -6.33 25.22
CA PHE A 560 12.96 -7.14 25.33
C PHE A 560 11.71 -6.26 25.42
N ALA A 561 10.66 -6.63 24.71
CA ALA A 561 9.35 -6.01 24.70
C ALA A 561 8.35 -6.95 25.40
N PRO A 562 8.02 -6.72 26.69
CA PRO A 562 7.25 -7.71 27.47
C PRO A 562 5.82 -7.94 26.98
N ARG A 563 5.15 -6.90 26.47
CA ARG A 563 3.74 -7.00 26.02
C ARG A 563 3.61 -7.81 24.75
N GLU A 564 4.52 -7.56 23.81
CA GLU A 564 4.59 -8.20 22.51
C GLU A 564 5.34 -9.55 22.57
N ARG A 565 6.06 -9.80 23.67
CA ARG A 565 6.91 -10.98 23.90
C ARG A 565 7.96 -11.15 22.81
N ILE A 566 8.54 -10.04 22.37
CA ILE A 566 9.61 -9.99 21.37
C ILE A 566 10.92 -9.63 22.07
N GLY A 567 11.96 -10.43 21.88
CA GLY A 567 13.32 -10.12 22.33
C GLY A 567 14.28 -10.10 21.14
N TRP A 568 15.31 -9.27 21.22
CA TRP A 568 16.41 -9.36 20.26
C TRP A 568 17.74 -8.98 20.87
N GLU A 569 18.79 -9.59 20.35
CA GLU A 569 20.14 -9.48 20.85
C GLU A 569 21.11 -9.29 19.69
N LEU A 570 22.17 -8.52 19.95
CA LEU A 570 23.26 -8.28 19.02
C LEU A 570 24.53 -8.95 19.52
N THR A 571 25.11 -9.79 18.68
CA THR A 571 26.49 -10.26 18.84
C THR A 571 27.38 -9.39 17.96
N ALA A 572 28.27 -8.61 18.59
CA ALA A 572 29.14 -7.65 17.93
C ALA A 572 30.60 -7.90 18.34
N PRO A 573 31.35 -8.78 17.64
CA PRO A 573 32.74 -9.05 17.94
C PRO A 573 33.62 -7.79 17.87
N GLU A 574 34.72 -7.75 18.64
CA GLU A 574 35.68 -6.63 18.60
C GLU A 574 36.37 -6.53 17.24
N ASP A 575 36.65 -7.69 16.62
CA ASP A 575 37.20 -7.73 15.26
C ASP A 575 36.11 -7.33 14.24
N THR A 576 36.32 -6.18 13.62
CA THR A 576 35.46 -5.65 12.56
C THR A 576 35.42 -6.52 11.31
N ALA A 577 36.33 -7.49 11.18
CA ALA A 577 36.27 -8.54 10.17
C ALA A 577 35.13 -9.53 10.37
N GLU A 578 34.66 -9.68 11.61
CA GLU A 578 33.52 -10.52 11.93
C GLU A 578 32.21 -9.70 11.85
N PRO A 579 31.16 -10.25 11.22
CA PRO A 579 29.89 -9.55 11.07
C PRO A 579 29.22 -9.35 12.42
N VAL A 580 28.44 -8.26 12.53
CA VAL A 580 27.46 -8.11 13.60
C VAL A 580 26.31 -9.08 13.29
N ARG A 581 25.94 -9.91 14.25
CA ARG A 581 24.80 -10.82 14.16
C ARG A 581 23.64 -10.30 15.01
N ALA A 582 22.45 -10.22 14.44
CA ALA A 582 21.21 -9.91 15.13
C ALA A 582 20.34 -11.16 15.22
N ASP A 583 20.01 -11.59 16.44
CA ASP A 583 19.13 -12.73 16.70
C ASP A 583 17.83 -12.22 17.33
N ILE A 584 16.68 -12.59 16.77
CA ILE A 584 15.36 -12.11 17.19
C ILE A 584 14.49 -13.30 17.58
N GLN A 585 13.89 -13.22 18.76
CA GLN A 585 13.02 -14.22 19.35
C GLN A 585 11.60 -13.66 19.48
N ALA A 586 10.67 -14.26 18.73
CA ALA A 586 9.25 -13.95 18.79
C ALA A 586 8.40 -15.23 18.60
N PRO A 587 8.49 -16.20 19.54
CA PRO A 587 7.93 -17.54 19.36
C PRO A 587 6.42 -17.55 19.19
N ASP A 588 5.72 -16.59 19.78
CA ASP A 588 4.26 -16.50 19.79
C ASP A 588 3.71 -15.53 18.72
N SER A 589 4.58 -14.87 17.95
CA SER A 589 4.14 -13.87 16.96
C SER A 589 3.48 -14.52 15.76
N GLU A 590 2.23 -14.16 15.49
CA GLU A 590 1.52 -14.47 14.24
C GLU A 590 1.86 -13.49 13.12
N GLU A 591 2.55 -12.41 13.47
CA GLU A 591 3.04 -11.38 12.56
C GLU A 591 4.48 -11.69 12.10
N GLU A 592 4.84 -11.15 10.94
CA GLU A 592 6.21 -11.20 10.43
C GLU A 592 7.11 -10.34 11.29
N ILE A 593 8.35 -10.78 11.47
CA ILE A 593 9.33 -10.09 12.28
C ILE A 593 10.30 -9.37 11.35
N VAL A 594 10.46 -8.07 11.56
CA VAL A 594 11.31 -7.24 10.69
C VAL A 594 12.36 -6.51 11.50
N LEU A 595 13.63 -6.70 11.11
CA LEU A 595 14.75 -5.87 11.54
C LEU A 595 14.91 -4.71 10.56
N TRP A 596 14.60 -3.50 10.99
CA TRP A 596 14.70 -2.29 10.18
C TRP A 596 16.05 -1.62 10.34
N LEU A 597 16.63 -1.15 9.24
CA LEU A 597 17.89 -0.41 9.18
C LEU A 597 17.70 0.89 8.42
N THR A 598 18.40 1.94 8.88
CA THR A 598 18.56 3.19 8.14
C THR A 598 20.05 3.45 7.89
N PRO A 599 20.63 2.89 6.81
CA PRO A 599 22.04 3.07 6.50
C PRO A 599 22.39 4.54 6.30
N ASN A 600 23.63 4.89 6.61
CA ASN A 600 24.16 6.24 6.41
C ASN A 600 24.67 6.42 4.99
N THR A 601 23.74 6.69 4.07
CA THR A 601 23.99 6.84 2.64
C THR A 601 23.93 8.30 2.21
N ALA A 602 24.47 8.59 1.03
CA ALA A 602 24.07 9.78 0.28
C ALA A 602 22.57 9.69 -0.08
N ARG A 603 21.97 10.81 -0.52
CA ARG A 603 20.55 10.87 -0.90
C ARG A 603 20.22 9.89 -2.04
N GLU A 604 21.13 9.80 -3.00
CA GLU A 604 21.14 8.79 -4.04
C GLU A 604 22.38 7.93 -3.81
N THR A 605 22.22 6.61 -3.81
CA THR A 605 23.31 5.67 -3.55
C THR A 605 23.20 4.44 -4.44
N THR A 606 24.31 3.73 -4.59
CA THR A 606 24.36 2.44 -5.29
C THR A 606 23.98 1.32 -4.34
N VAL A 607 23.19 0.38 -4.84
CA VAL A 607 22.77 -0.83 -4.16
C VAL A 607 23.07 -2.02 -5.06
N LEU A 608 23.70 -3.05 -4.49
CA LEU A 608 23.89 -4.34 -5.11
C LEU A 608 22.91 -5.32 -4.47
N LEU A 609 22.11 -6.01 -5.28
CA LEU A 609 21.04 -6.90 -4.82
C LEU A 609 21.28 -8.32 -5.35
N ASP A 610 21.13 -9.32 -4.49
CA ASP A 610 21.03 -10.70 -4.91
C ASP A 610 19.55 -11.11 -4.97
N SER A 611 19.03 -11.33 -6.18
CA SER A 611 17.62 -11.64 -6.46
C SER A 611 17.53 -12.95 -7.23
N ALA A 612 17.03 -14.00 -6.56
CA ALA A 612 16.96 -15.37 -7.09
C ALA A 612 18.25 -15.85 -7.79
N GLY A 613 19.41 -15.60 -7.17
CA GLY A 613 20.72 -16.01 -7.70
C GLY A 613 21.30 -15.11 -8.78
N THR A 614 20.59 -14.05 -9.18
CA THR A 614 21.10 -13.02 -10.09
C THR A 614 21.46 -11.76 -9.30
N ARG A 615 22.65 -11.21 -9.55
CA ARG A 615 23.10 -9.97 -8.93
C ARG A 615 22.75 -8.77 -9.80
N TRP A 616 22.16 -7.75 -9.20
CA TRP A 616 21.76 -6.50 -9.85
C TRP A 616 22.45 -5.31 -9.22
N GLU A 617 22.93 -4.37 -10.03
CA GLU A 617 23.40 -3.07 -9.57
C GLU A 617 22.36 -2.01 -9.92
N LEU A 618 21.84 -1.32 -8.90
CA LEU A 618 20.81 -0.30 -9.03
C LEU A 618 21.22 0.99 -8.31
N GLY A 619 20.87 2.13 -8.89
CA GLY A 619 20.80 3.38 -8.14
C GLY A 619 19.52 3.41 -7.30
N SER A 620 19.59 3.95 -6.08
CA SER A 620 18.42 4.04 -5.19
C SER A 620 17.29 4.90 -5.75
N ALA A 621 17.57 5.78 -6.71
CA ALA A 621 16.54 6.53 -7.45
C ALA A 621 15.74 5.66 -8.45
N GLY A 622 16.27 4.48 -8.82
CA GLY A 622 15.67 3.58 -9.80
C GLY A 622 14.61 2.63 -9.22
N PHE A 623 14.32 2.70 -7.92
CA PHE A 623 13.25 1.90 -7.31
C PHE A 623 12.64 2.64 -6.11
N ARG A 624 11.33 2.46 -5.90
CA ARG A 624 10.68 2.85 -4.63
C ARG A 624 10.77 1.71 -3.62
N GLN A 625 10.49 0.49 -4.04
CA GLN A 625 10.58 -0.73 -3.24
C GLN A 625 11.20 -1.85 -4.08
N ILE A 626 12.07 -2.65 -3.48
CA ILE A 626 12.58 -3.89 -4.09
C ILE A 626 12.85 -4.97 -3.04
N TRP A 627 12.73 -6.23 -3.44
CA TRP A 627 12.98 -7.38 -2.59
C TRP A 627 14.23 -8.14 -3.07
N ALA A 628 14.97 -8.71 -2.12
CA ALA A 628 16.21 -9.42 -2.38
C ALA A 628 16.47 -10.49 -1.31
N THR A 629 17.33 -11.47 -1.61
CA THR A 629 17.84 -12.42 -0.62
C THR A 629 18.97 -11.79 0.21
N ALA A 630 19.79 -10.94 -0.40
CA ALA A 630 20.86 -10.18 0.25
C ALA A 630 21.03 -8.83 -0.46
N ALA A 631 21.59 -7.85 0.24
CA ALA A 631 21.91 -6.55 -0.34
C ALA A 631 23.19 -5.96 0.23
N THR A 632 23.96 -5.31 -0.63
CA THR A 632 25.12 -4.50 -0.25
C THR A 632 24.87 -3.05 -0.66
N VAL A 633 24.93 -2.12 0.29
CA VAL A 633 24.60 -0.70 0.10
C VAL A 633 25.82 0.17 0.29
N ARG A 634 26.05 1.11 -0.62
CA ARG A 634 27.14 2.08 -0.49
C ARG A 634 26.80 3.15 0.55
N LEU A 635 27.69 3.30 1.54
CA LEU A 635 27.63 4.32 2.59
C LEU A 635 28.19 5.67 2.10
N ALA A 636 27.90 6.72 2.85
CA ALA A 636 28.26 8.09 2.49
C ALA A 636 29.77 8.35 2.41
N ASP A 637 30.59 7.55 3.10
CA ASP A 637 32.06 7.61 3.04
C ASP A 637 32.66 6.69 1.95
N GLY A 638 31.81 6.03 1.15
CA GLY A 638 32.20 5.11 0.09
C GLY A 638 32.42 3.66 0.52
N SER A 639 32.39 3.35 1.83
CA SER A 639 32.37 1.96 2.32
C SER A 639 31.01 1.30 2.03
N TRP A 640 30.91 0.00 2.26
CA TRP A 640 29.72 -0.80 1.91
C TRP A 640 29.16 -1.50 3.14
N LEU A 641 27.85 -1.41 3.36
CA LEU A 641 27.11 -2.18 4.36
C LEU A 641 26.46 -3.37 3.65
N ASP A 642 26.86 -4.57 4.04
CA ASP A 642 26.29 -5.83 3.58
C ASP A 642 25.26 -6.36 4.59
N CYS A 643 24.11 -6.80 4.08
CA CYS A 643 23.00 -7.34 4.85
C CYS A 643 22.54 -8.66 4.23
N ARG A 644 22.54 -9.74 5.01
CA ARG A 644 22.10 -11.08 4.56
C ARG A 644 21.52 -11.91 5.71
N PRO A 645 20.67 -12.92 5.43
CA PRO A 645 20.25 -13.90 6.42
C PRO A 645 21.47 -14.56 7.05
N ALA A 646 21.45 -14.76 8.37
CA ALA A 646 22.52 -15.47 9.06
C ALA A 646 22.47 -16.98 8.80
N ASP A 647 23.57 -17.68 9.08
CA ASP A 647 23.58 -19.15 9.05
C ASP A 647 22.48 -19.71 9.98
N GLY A 648 21.69 -20.64 9.45
CA GLY A 648 20.54 -21.24 10.13
C GLY A 648 19.26 -20.41 10.12
N ALA A 649 19.25 -19.24 9.47
CA ALA A 649 18.03 -18.46 9.27
C ALA A 649 17.01 -19.21 8.39
N CYS A 650 15.74 -18.78 8.47
CA CYS A 650 14.69 -19.32 7.62
C CYS A 650 15.00 -19.10 6.14
N ALA A 651 14.85 -20.13 5.30
CA ALA A 651 15.06 -20.04 3.84
C ALA A 651 14.12 -19.04 3.13
N GLN A 652 13.04 -18.63 3.79
CA GLN A 652 12.05 -17.66 3.31
C GLN A 652 12.29 -16.25 3.87
N ALA A 653 13.43 -16.04 4.54
CA ALA A 653 13.87 -14.72 4.96
C ALA A 653 14.28 -13.89 3.72
N GLU A 654 13.80 -12.66 3.64
CA GLU A 654 14.08 -11.76 2.52
C GLU A 654 14.36 -10.36 3.04
N LEU A 655 15.04 -9.55 2.25
CA LEU A 655 15.17 -8.12 2.48
C LEU A 655 14.13 -7.38 1.64
N VAL A 656 13.55 -6.34 2.21
CA VAL A 656 12.88 -5.28 1.48
C VAL A 656 13.73 -4.01 1.58
N LEU A 657 13.93 -3.33 0.46
CA LEU A 657 14.61 -2.05 0.41
C LEU A 657 13.65 -1.00 -0.12
N ARG A 658 13.55 0.14 0.57
CA ARG A 658 12.66 1.24 0.23
C ARG A 658 13.40 2.56 0.15
N THR A 659 13.29 3.22 -0.99
CA THR A 659 13.82 4.58 -1.15
C THR A 659 12.78 5.58 -0.70
N THR A 660 13.20 6.50 0.17
CA THR A 660 12.34 7.57 0.70
C THR A 660 13.02 8.93 0.51
N PRO A 661 12.29 10.05 0.60
CA PRO A 661 12.90 11.38 0.65
C PRO A 661 13.91 11.56 1.82
N SER A 662 13.78 10.78 2.89
CA SER A 662 14.70 10.75 4.04
C SER A 662 15.92 9.83 3.81
N GLY A 663 15.93 9.06 2.72
CA GLY A 663 16.96 8.10 2.31
C GLY A 663 16.47 6.65 2.37
N LEU A 664 17.41 5.71 2.31
CA LEU A 664 17.10 4.28 2.21
C LEU A 664 16.66 3.67 3.55
N LEU A 665 15.56 2.91 3.52
CA LEU A 665 15.09 2.02 4.60
C LEU A 665 15.28 0.58 4.14
N ILE A 666 15.89 -0.26 4.97
CA ILE A 666 16.01 -1.71 4.73
C ILE A 666 15.20 -2.42 5.80
N GLY A 667 14.38 -3.38 5.44
CA GLY A 667 13.73 -4.31 6.37
C GLY A 667 14.22 -5.71 6.10
N CYS A 668 14.83 -6.36 7.08
CA CYS A 668 15.17 -7.77 7.01
C CYS A 668 14.00 -8.58 7.58
N VAL A 669 13.23 -9.20 6.69
CA VAL A 669 11.89 -9.76 6.95
C VAL A 669 11.98 -11.26 7.16
N SER A 670 11.59 -11.71 8.34
CA SER A 670 11.46 -13.12 8.68
C SER A 670 9.98 -13.52 8.79
N PRO A 671 9.58 -14.68 8.24
CA PRO A 671 8.21 -15.15 8.36
C PRO A 671 7.77 -15.31 9.82
N ALA A 672 6.47 -15.17 10.07
CA ALA A 672 5.87 -15.40 11.38
C ALA A 672 6.24 -16.78 11.93
N ARG A 673 6.47 -16.86 13.24
CA ARG A 673 6.83 -18.09 13.98
C ARG A 673 8.07 -18.84 13.45
N ARG A 674 8.96 -18.17 12.71
CA ARG A 674 10.22 -18.76 12.21
C ARG A 674 11.44 -18.11 12.89
N PRO A 675 12.58 -18.84 12.97
CA PRO A 675 13.82 -18.25 13.45
C PRO A 675 14.20 -17.03 12.60
N SER A 676 14.56 -15.94 13.28
CA SER A 676 14.96 -14.69 12.66
C SER A 676 16.38 -14.36 13.10
N ALA A 677 17.31 -14.43 12.16
CA ALA A 677 18.72 -14.12 12.39
C ALA A 677 19.35 -13.49 11.16
N TRP A 678 20.12 -12.42 11.37
CA TRP A 678 20.67 -11.59 10.30
C TRP A 678 22.13 -11.26 10.56
N GLN A 679 22.93 -11.20 9.49
CA GLN A 679 24.32 -10.77 9.52
C GLN A 679 24.47 -9.43 8.82
N LEU A 680 25.22 -8.54 9.47
CA LEU A 680 25.50 -7.18 9.00
C LEU A 680 27.02 -6.97 9.03
N ALA A 681 27.61 -6.62 7.90
CA ALA A 681 29.06 -6.44 7.77
C ALA A 681 29.41 -5.15 7.03
N VAL A 682 30.57 -4.57 7.35
CA VAL A 682 31.06 -3.35 6.69
C VAL A 682 32.36 -3.64 5.96
N HIS A 683 32.41 -3.28 4.69
CA HIS A 683 33.52 -3.58 3.79
C HIS A 683 34.04 -2.31 3.10
N SER A 684 35.31 -2.30 2.73
CA SER A 684 35.91 -1.25 1.89
C SER A 684 35.49 -1.38 0.42
N GLU A 685 35.29 -2.61 -0.04
CA GLU A 685 34.83 -2.98 -1.38
C GLU A 685 33.46 -3.67 -1.30
N PRO A 686 32.66 -3.67 -2.38
CA PRO A 686 31.41 -4.42 -2.38
C PRO A 686 31.65 -5.90 -2.11
N ALA A 687 30.81 -6.52 -1.27
CA ALA A 687 30.92 -7.94 -0.94
C ALA A 687 30.78 -8.79 -2.22
N ARG A 688 31.75 -9.67 -2.51
CA ARG A 688 31.68 -10.61 -3.64
C ARG A 688 30.83 -11.82 -3.24
N SER A 689 30.03 -12.33 -4.19
CA SER A 689 29.15 -13.49 -4.02
C SER A 689 29.91 -14.76 -3.65
#